data_AF-A0A8B6XA14-F1
#
_entry.id   AF-A0A8B6XA14-F1
#
_cell.length_a   1.000
_cell.length_b   1.000
_cell.length_c   1.000
_cell.angle_alpha   90.00
_cell.angle_beta   90.00
_cell.angle_gamma   90.00
#
_symmetry.space_group_name_H-M   'P 1'
#
loop_
_entity.id
_entity.type
_entity.pdbx_description
1 polymer ?
#
loop_
_entity_poly.entity_id
_entity_poly.type
_entity_poly.pdbx_seq_one_letter_code
_entity_poly.pdbx_strand_id
1 'polypeptide(L)'
;MTAAGAATAPIVISFSAGDDYYHRAAAQLRGDCDRLGIEHDIRRLDPAPGGEGWIALCRRKVGFCRDMLRRHGRPVLWIDVDCRLLRDPRPLLAGGGYDIAGFARGFRDLRDFDPVGHSRFFQPSILAFAPTPRGHALLDLMAEIEARSAVSATDDYFLQEAWKQLDRQPAVLLLPPDLVQDAGEPSPAMSSVGAAPVTPGGVAAMRKPAPAATDPAIADPRLASTADAGPMFFFGRSGNVSLHRQQAAQHEVEALTPARRRAVLLHEAAAAQKARNGADARVLLRRAYEIDPSDDGMALRYARALRRGKDLPGALDFLRKHQGEQFAADHARRFEADVAHEGGDLDHAQALFGALLATGTESDRAWAESRLMRLGTDLRARARGIADADRPALYWMETPWPGNVGDILNAWLIEKLSGIPPRHVPAAKGLLAVGSVVRLAGPESVVWGAGTPRMTDRLDPRARWLAVRGPLTRRLLLASGGDCPEIYGDPAWFAPMLYRPAPRAPRHKLGLVCHYDNAGEIVAGEGVKTISVLRAGYEGIEAFIDELHDCEAIVSSSLHGLILAQAYGIPARWVEVTDSAKGLPGDGCKFRDYFMTVGLDDAMPLRLPRGFVLTPDALAAALPPEAEGRPGLLPRRRIDLDALASVAPFALARSPRA
;
A
#
# COMPACT_ATOMS: atom_id res chain seq x y z
N MET A 1 31.36 -14.44 -20.61
CA MET A 1 31.94 -14.77 -19.30
C MET A 1 32.85 -13.62 -18.89
N THR A 2 32.34 -12.69 -18.10
CA THR A 2 33.09 -11.56 -17.54
C THR A 2 33.75 -12.00 -16.24
N ALA A 3 34.98 -11.52 -16.01
CA ALA A 3 35.86 -11.91 -14.91
C ALA A 3 35.16 -11.82 -13.55
N ALA A 4 35.12 -12.95 -12.82
CA ALA A 4 34.87 -12.96 -11.38
C ALA A 4 36.02 -12.18 -10.72
N GLY A 5 35.72 -10.98 -10.20
CA GLY A 5 36.69 -10.13 -9.53
C GLY A 5 37.29 -10.83 -8.31
N ALA A 6 38.61 -10.81 -8.19
CA ALA A 6 39.29 -11.28 -7.00
C ALA A 6 38.80 -10.48 -5.78
N ALA A 7 38.36 -11.19 -4.74
CA ALA A 7 38.04 -10.64 -3.43
C ALA A 7 39.19 -9.76 -2.91
N THR A 8 39.02 -8.45 -2.88
CA THR A 8 40.00 -7.51 -2.31
C THR A 8 39.83 -7.43 -0.80
N ALA A 9 40.90 -7.73 -0.04
CA ALA A 9 40.88 -7.67 1.42
C ALA A 9 40.53 -6.26 1.93
N PRO A 10 39.75 -6.14 3.03
CA PRO A 10 39.44 -4.85 3.63
C PRO A 10 40.68 -4.15 4.20
N ILE A 11 40.68 -2.82 4.15
CA ILE A 11 41.64 -1.96 4.87
C ILE A 11 40.99 -1.42 6.15
N VAL A 12 41.70 -1.45 7.27
CA VAL A 12 41.23 -0.85 8.52
C VAL A 12 41.39 0.67 8.45
N ILE A 13 40.31 1.40 8.71
CA ILE A 13 40.32 2.86 8.73
C ILE A 13 39.87 3.36 10.08
N SER A 14 40.48 4.45 10.54
CA SER A 14 40.05 5.15 11.76
C SER A 14 40.71 6.53 11.84
N PHE A 15 40.34 7.33 12.83
CA PHE A 15 41.08 8.53 13.16
C PHE A 15 41.12 8.83 14.65
N SER A 16 42.14 9.57 15.07
CA SER A 16 42.22 10.17 16.40
C SER A 16 42.33 11.68 16.31
N ALA A 17 41.56 12.40 17.13
CA ALA A 17 41.71 13.83 17.37
C ALA A 17 41.38 14.13 18.84
N GLY A 18 41.77 15.31 19.32
CA GLY A 18 41.53 15.73 20.70
C GLY A 18 42.54 15.13 21.67
N ASP A 19 42.05 14.44 22.71
CA ASP A 19 42.86 14.01 23.85
C ASP A 19 43.93 12.97 23.51
N ASP A 20 45.03 13.00 24.27
CA ASP A 20 46.13 12.02 24.21
C ASP A 20 45.66 10.57 24.40
N TYR A 21 44.52 10.36 25.06
CA TYR A 21 43.86 9.06 25.15
C TYR A 21 43.59 8.46 23.75
N TYR A 22 42.96 9.21 22.85
CA TYR A 22 42.60 8.73 21.51
C TYR A 22 43.85 8.53 20.63
N HIS A 23 44.89 9.33 20.82
CA HIS A 23 46.16 9.15 20.13
C HIS A 23 46.87 7.86 20.55
N ARG A 24 46.86 7.54 21.86
CA ARG A 24 47.38 6.25 22.37
C ARG A 24 46.54 5.08 21.90
N ALA A 25 45.21 5.21 21.92
CA ALA A 25 44.29 4.18 21.43
C ALA A 25 44.52 3.88 19.94
N ALA A 26 44.66 4.92 19.11
CA ALA A 26 45.01 4.76 17.69
C ALA A 26 46.36 4.07 17.47
N ALA A 27 47.37 4.34 18.32
CA ALA A 27 48.65 3.63 18.25
C ALA A 27 48.51 2.14 18.58
N GLN A 28 47.64 1.79 19.53
CA GLN A 28 47.35 0.38 19.85
C GLN A 28 46.64 -0.32 18.69
N LEU A 29 45.63 0.32 18.08
CA LEU A 29 44.91 -0.25 16.94
C LEU A 29 45.82 -0.45 15.73
N ARG A 30 46.76 0.48 15.46
CA ARG A 30 47.81 0.30 14.46
C ARG A 30 48.67 -0.93 14.77
N GLY A 31 49.14 -1.06 16.01
CA GLY A 31 49.91 -2.23 16.45
C GLY A 31 49.16 -3.55 16.30
N ASP A 32 47.83 -3.57 16.50
CA ASP A 32 47.00 -4.75 16.23
C ASP A 32 46.96 -5.10 14.73
N CYS A 33 46.81 -4.09 13.87
CA CYS A 33 46.80 -4.28 12.42
C CYS A 33 48.16 -4.79 11.92
N ASP A 34 49.26 -4.19 12.38
CA ASP A 34 50.62 -4.60 12.03
C ASP A 34 50.90 -6.04 12.47
N ARG A 35 50.49 -6.40 13.69
CA ARG A 35 50.61 -7.77 14.23
C ARG A 35 49.84 -8.80 13.39
N LEU A 36 48.70 -8.44 12.83
CA LEU A 36 47.84 -9.33 12.03
C LEU A 36 48.14 -9.27 10.52
N GLY A 37 49.08 -8.41 10.09
CA GLY A 37 49.39 -8.20 8.68
C GLY A 37 48.20 -7.64 7.90
N ILE A 38 47.46 -6.71 8.51
CA ILE A 38 46.31 -6.03 7.93
C ILE A 38 46.70 -4.59 7.63
N GLU A 39 46.48 -4.17 6.38
CA GLU A 39 46.73 -2.77 6.00
C GLU A 39 45.79 -1.83 6.75
N HIS A 40 46.30 -0.65 7.12
CA HIS A 40 45.53 0.37 7.82
C HIS A 40 45.80 1.78 7.29
N ASP A 41 44.78 2.64 7.36
CA ASP A 41 44.85 4.09 7.12
C ASP A 41 44.23 4.80 8.33
N ILE A 42 44.95 4.77 9.46
CA ILE A 42 44.53 5.37 10.73
C ILE A 42 45.19 6.75 10.90
N ARG A 43 44.39 7.81 10.75
CA ARG A 43 44.91 9.18 10.65
C ARG A 43 44.84 9.96 11.96
N ARG A 44 45.80 10.87 12.15
CA ARG A 44 45.69 11.95 13.13
C ARG A 44 44.99 13.13 12.45
N LEU A 45 43.95 13.65 13.08
CA LEU A 45 43.25 14.82 12.61
C LEU A 45 43.44 15.96 13.60
N ASP A 46 43.62 17.18 13.09
CA ASP A 46 43.64 18.36 13.93
C ASP A 46 42.20 18.71 14.39
N PRO A 47 42.04 19.23 15.63
CA PRO A 47 40.76 19.76 16.09
C PRO A 47 40.31 20.93 15.22
N ALA A 48 39.00 21.14 15.11
CA ALA A 48 38.46 22.32 14.45
C ALA A 48 38.92 23.62 15.17
N PRO A 49 39.10 24.74 14.43
CA PRO A 49 39.45 26.04 15.02
C PRO A 49 38.42 26.45 16.10
N GLY A 50 38.90 26.71 17.32
CA GLY A 50 38.03 27.07 18.47
C GLY A 50 37.70 25.91 19.42
N GLY A 51 38.23 24.71 19.17
CA GLY A 51 37.94 23.50 19.94
C GLY A 51 36.74 22.74 19.36
N GLU A 52 36.79 21.41 19.43
CA GLU A 52 35.78 20.52 18.85
C GLU A 52 35.20 19.63 19.95
N GLY A 53 33.88 19.71 20.15
CA GLY A 53 33.19 18.85 21.12
C GLY A 53 33.06 17.40 20.65
N TRP A 54 32.87 16.47 21.59
CA TRP A 54 32.82 15.02 21.31
C TRP A 54 31.79 14.63 20.23
N ILE A 55 30.61 15.25 20.23
CA ILE A 55 29.57 14.99 19.22
C ILE A 55 30.04 15.39 17.81
N ALA A 56 30.68 16.56 17.68
CA ALA A 56 31.23 17.03 16.41
C ALA A 56 32.39 16.13 15.93
N LEU A 57 33.22 15.65 16.86
CA LEU A 57 34.27 14.69 16.55
C LEU A 57 33.70 13.37 16.00
N CYS A 58 32.70 12.78 16.66
CA CYS A 58 32.02 11.57 16.16
C CYS A 58 31.43 11.78 14.76
N ARG A 59 30.82 12.95 14.54
CA ARG A 59 30.19 13.31 13.26
C ARG A 59 31.17 13.29 12.08
N ARG A 60 32.46 13.60 12.29
CA ARG A 60 33.50 13.55 11.23
C ARG A 60 33.66 12.16 10.60
N LYS A 61 33.26 11.10 11.30
CA LYS A 61 33.26 9.72 10.77
C LYS A 61 32.47 9.60 9.47
N VAL A 62 31.38 10.36 9.31
CA VAL A 62 30.53 10.31 8.11
C VAL A 62 31.33 10.64 6.85
N GLY A 63 31.92 11.84 6.80
CA GLY A 63 32.75 12.25 5.66
C GLY A 63 34.02 11.41 5.53
N PHE A 64 34.63 11.03 6.65
CA PHE A 64 35.86 10.25 6.66
C PHE A 64 35.68 8.87 6.00
N CYS A 65 34.64 8.11 6.37
CA CYS A 65 34.36 6.80 5.78
C CYS A 65 34.10 6.88 4.28
N ARG A 66 33.34 7.89 3.83
CA ARG A 66 33.07 8.17 2.41
C ARG A 66 34.37 8.40 1.64
N ASP A 67 35.22 9.28 2.15
CA ASP A 67 36.45 9.69 1.49
C ASP A 67 37.47 8.54 1.47
N MET A 68 37.55 7.75 2.54
CA MET A 68 38.40 6.55 2.58
C MET A 68 37.93 5.46 1.61
N LEU A 69 36.62 5.21 1.50
CA LEU A 69 36.09 4.24 0.54
C LEU A 69 36.46 4.61 -0.90
N ARG A 70 36.30 5.89 -1.26
CA ARG A 70 36.67 6.42 -2.59
C ARG A 70 38.18 6.36 -2.84
N ARG A 71 38.99 6.70 -1.83
CA ARG A 71 40.46 6.70 -1.93
C ARG A 71 41.01 5.30 -2.20
N HIS A 72 40.53 4.30 -1.47
CA HIS A 72 41.09 2.96 -1.51
C HIS A 72 40.45 2.06 -2.57
N GLY A 73 39.21 2.34 -3.00
CA GLY A 73 38.53 1.58 -4.06
C GLY A 73 38.30 0.10 -3.73
N ARG A 74 38.45 -0.28 -2.45
CA ARG A 74 38.28 -1.62 -1.88
C ARG A 74 37.52 -1.50 -0.55
N PRO A 75 36.98 -2.60 0.03
CA PRO A 75 36.24 -2.53 1.28
C PRO A 75 37.03 -1.82 2.39
N VAL A 76 36.37 -0.94 3.13
CA VAL A 76 36.95 -0.26 4.30
C VAL A 76 36.27 -0.76 5.56
N LEU A 77 37.05 -1.06 6.60
CA LEU A 77 36.57 -1.47 7.91
C LEU A 77 36.85 -0.34 8.91
N TRP A 78 35.81 0.41 9.24
CA TRP A 78 35.85 1.36 10.35
C TRP A 78 35.89 0.62 11.68
N ILE A 79 36.85 1.00 12.52
CA ILE A 79 36.95 0.59 13.92
C ILE A 79 37.19 1.86 14.75
N ASP A 80 36.33 2.16 15.74
CA ASP A 80 36.59 3.26 16.68
C ASP A 80 37.96 3.04 17.34
N VAL A 81 38.77 4.10 17.50
CA VAL A 81 40.17 3.96 17.94
C VAL A 81 40.33 3.34 19.33
N ASP A 82 39.30 3.39 20.18
CA ASP A 82 39.26 2.76 21.51
C ASP A 82 38.89 1.27 21.47
N CYS A 83 38.48 0.73 20.31
CA CYS A 83 38.32 -0.70 20.08
C CYS A 83 39.65 -1.37 19.67
N ARG A 84 39.72 -2.70 19.79
CA ARG A 84 40.91 -3.48 19.42
C ARG A 84 40.59 -4.58 18.40
N LEU A 85 41.59 -4.96 17.63
CA LEU A 85 41.51 -6.06 16.67
C LEU A 85 42.31 -7.25 17.20
N LEU A 86 41.61 -8.28 17.67
CA LEU A 86 42.21 -9.44 18.32
C LEU A 86 42.63 -10.50 17.29
N ARG A 87 41.79 -10.70 16.26
CA ARG A 87 41.99 -11.70 15.19
C ARG A 87 41.70 -11.13 13.81
N ASP A 88 42.13 -11.87 12.78
CA ASP A 88 41.95 -11.50 11.38
C ASP A 88 40.47 -11.52 10.93
N PRO A 89 39.89 -10.38 10.51
CA PRO A 89 38.51 -10.29 10.04
C PRO A 89 38.33 -10.59 8.55
N ARG A 90 39.41 -10.75 7.78
CA ARG A 90 39.35 -11.00 6.33
C ARG A 90 38.52 -12.23 5.95
N PRO A 91 38.54 -13.37 6.68
CA PRO A 91 37.69 -14.51 6.35
C PRO A 91 36.18 -14.21 6.33
N LEU A 92 35.73 -13.20 7.09
CA LEU A 92 34.33 -12.79 7.14
C LEU A 92 34.00 -11.74 6.06
N LEU A 93 34.93 -10.85 5.76
CA LEU A 93 34.68 -9.64 4.97
C LEU A 93 35.22 -9.69 3.54
N ALA A 94 36.21 -10.54 3.25
CA ALA A 94 36.80 -10.62 1.91
C ALA A 94 35.86 -11.27 0.89
N GLY A 95 34.92 -12.13 1.32
CA GLY A 95 34.00 -12.85 0.43
C GLY A 95 33.04 -11.97 -0.39
N GLY A 96 32.95 -10.68 -0.09
CA GLY A 96 32.03 -9.75 -0.75
C GLY A 96 30.56 -10.06 -0.46
N GLY A 97 29.67 -9.59 -1.34
CA GLY A 97 28.22 -9.85 -1.22
C GLY A 97 27.47 -8.96 -0.21
N TYR A 98 28.13 -7.95 0.35
CA TYR A 98 27.53 -6.93 1.19
C TYR A 98 27.88 -5.53 0.67
N ASP A 99 27.04 -4.56 1.01
CA ASP A 99 27.29 -3.13 0.82
C ASP A 99 27.73 -2.50 2.16
N ILE A 100 27.15 -2.98 3.27
CA ILE A 100 27.52 -2.66 4.65
C ILE A 100 27.60 -3.94 5.49
N ALA A 101 28.58 -4.03 6.39
CA ALA A 101 28.68 -5.07 7.39
C ALA A 101 28.85 -4.47 8.79
N GLY A 102 28.33 -5.13 9.82
CA GLY A 102 28.46 -4.64 11.19
C GLY A 102 27.59 -5.41 12.16
N PHE A 103 27.52 -4.93 13.40
CA PHE A 103 26.71 -5.54 14.45
C PHE A 103 25.38 -4.80 14.62
N ALA A 104 24.35 -5.51 15.08
CA ALA A 104 23.16 -4.85 15.60
C ALA A 104 23.51 -4.10 16.90
N ARG A 105 22.78 -3.03 17.19
CA ARG A 105 23.02 -2.18 18.36
C ARG A 105 23.09 -3.02 19.63
N GLY A 106 24.10 -2.75 20.45
CA GLY A 106 24.32 -3.48 21.71
C GLY A 106 24.81 -4.92 21.54
N PHE A 107 25.36 -5.26 20.36
CA PHE A 107 25.88 -6.60 20.05
C PHE A 107 24.84 -7.68 20.35
N ARG A 108 23.64 -7.52 19.79
CA ARG A 108 22.55 -8.50 19.90
C ARG A 108 22.48 -9.34 18.64
N ASP A 109 22.08 -10.60 18.80
CA ASP A 109 21.60 -11.38 17.67
C ASP A 109 20.36 -10.72 17.06
N LEU A 110 20.18 -10.87 15.75
CA LEU A 110 19.03 -10.29 15.04
C LEU A 110 17.68 -10.71 15.65
N ARG A 111 17.61 -11.95 16.16
CA ARG A 111 16.42 -12.49 16.82
C ARG A 111 16.08 -11.76 18.12
N ASP A 112 17.10 -11.32 18.84
CA ASP A 112 16.97 -10.73 20.18
C ASP A 112 17.07 -9.20 20.14
N PHE A 113 17.23 -8.62 18.96
CA PHE A 113 17.24 -7.18 18.77
C PHE A 113 15.83 -6.61 18.99
N ASP A 114 15.68 -5.78 20.03
CA ASP A 114 14.44 -5.08 20.34
C ASP A 114 14.40 -3.71 19.62
N PRO A 115 13.54 -3.54 18.59
CA PRO A 115 13.38 -2.27 17.88
C PRO A 115 12.60 -1.23 18.69
N VAL A 116 12.04 -1.59 19.85
CA VAL A 116 11.43 -0.64 20.80
C VAL A 116 12.49 -0.03 21.71
N GLY A 117 13.41 -0.84 22.23
CA GLY A 117 14.53 -0.40 23.06
C GLY A 117 15.63 0.35 22.28
N HIS A 118 15.71 0.18 20.96
CA HIS A 118 16.75 0.80 20.13
C HIS A 118 16.18 1.54 18.92
N SER A 119 16.38 2.85 18.88
CA SER A 119 15.95 3.69 17.75
C SER A 119 16.90 3.69 16.55
N ARG A 120 18.02 2.95 16.64
CA ARG A 120 19.05 2.81 15.59
C ARG A 120 19.47 1.36 15.48
N PHE A 121 19.59 0.86 14.25
CA PHE A 121 19.89 -0.56 13.99
C PHE A 121 21.37 -0.91 14.20
N PHE A 122 22.29 -0.15 13.60
CA PHE A 122 23.72 -0.50 13.62
C PHE A 122 24.44 -0.06 14.89
N GLN A 123 25.37 -0.90 15.33
CA GLN A 123 26.45 -0.52 16.24
C GLN A 123 27.53 0.26 15.47
N PRO A 124 27.82 1.52 15.84
CA PRO A 124 28.67 2.39 15.01
C PRO A 124 30.17 2.23 15.22
N SER A 125 30.57 1.43 16.21
CA SER A 125 31.97 1.28 16.59
C SER A 125 32.76 0.38 15.65
N ILE A 126 32.08 -0.54 14.95
CA ILE A 126 32.70 -1.48 14.01
C ILE A 126 31.76 -1.62 12.81
N LEU A 127 32.15 -1.05 11.68
CA LEU A 127 31.35 -1.03 10.44
C LEU A 127 32.25 -1.24 9.23
N ALA A 128 31.89 -2.15 8.34
CA ALA A 128 32.54 -2.27 7.03
C ALA A 128 31.65 -1.71 5.93
N PHE A 129 32.25 -1.04 4.96
CA PHE A 129 31.58 -0.54 3.76
C PHE A 129 32.27 -1.08 2.51
N ALA A 130 31.51 -1.64 1.58
CA ALA A 130 32.06 -2.17 0.33
C ALA A 130 31.99 -1.11 -0.80
N PRO A 131 32.92 -1.14 -1.77
CA PRO A 131 33.00 -0.19 -2.87
C PRO A 131 31.99 -0.54 -3.98
N THR A 132 30.74 -0.80 -3.60
CA THR A 132 29.65 -1.08 -4.52
C THR A 132 28.90 0.22 -4.83
N PRO A 133 28.11 0.28 -5.93
CA PRO A 133 27.27 1.43 -6.19
C PRO A 133 26.34 1.79 -5.02
N ARG A 134 25.85 0.78 -4.27
CA ARG A 134 25.00 0.99 -3.09
C ARG A 134 25.79 1.41 -1.85
N GLY A 135 26.98 0.88 -1.64
CA GLY A 135 27.87 1.32 -0.55
C GLY A 135 28.28 2.78 -0.71
N HIS A 136 28.60 3.20 -1.94
CA HIS A 136 28.84 4.60 -2.27
C HIS A 136 27.59 5.46 -2.06
N ALA A 137 26.43 5.03 -2.59
CA ALA A 137 25.18 5.78 -2.44
C ALA A 137 24.79 5.98 -0.96
N LEU A 138 24.98 4.96 -0.10
CA LEU A 138 24.72 5.06 1.33
C LEU A 138 25.61 6.13 1.98
N LEU A 139 26.93 6.06 1.80
CA LEU A 139 27.87 7.02 2.42
C LEU A 139 27.74 8.44 1.84
N ASP A 140 27.42 8.56 0.56
CA ASP A 140 27.18 9.85 -0.09
C ASP A 140 25.93 10.51 0.48
N LEU A 141 24.84 9.75 0.62
CA LEU A 141 23.60 10.24 1.25
C LEU A 141 23.80 10.58 2.73
N MET A 142 24.56 9.76 3.48
CA MET A 142 24.93 10.09 4.86
C MET A 142 25.63 11.45 4.94
N ALA A 143 26.61 11.71 4.07
CA ALA A 143 27.36 12.97 4.04
C ALA A 143 26.52 14.15 3.55
N GLU A 144 25.60 13.94 2.60
CA GLU A 144 24.66 14.97 2.15
C GLU A 144 23.72 15.39 3.29
N ILE A 145 23.14 14.41 4.01
CA ILE A 145 22.27 14.67 5.16
C ILE A 145 23.05 15.37 6.26
N GLU A 146 24.27 14.95 6.53
CA GLU A 146 25.15 15.55 7.53
C GLU A 146 25.44 17.03 7.22
N ALA A 147 25.84 17.34 5.98
CA ALA A 147 26.20 18.68 5.54
C ALA A 147 25.03 19.68 5.55
N ARG A 148 23.81 19.21 5.27
CA ARG A 148 22.60 20.05 5.29
C ARG A 148 21.93 20.14 6.67
N SER A 149 22.39 19.38 7.66
CA SER A 149 21.72 19.25 8.95
C SER A 149 22.31 20.17 10.03
N ALA A 150 21.47 21.04 10.59
CA ALA A 150 21.81 21.82 11.78
C ALA A 150 21.69 21.01 13.09
N VAL A 151 21.28 19.73 13.03
CA VAL A 151 21.05 18.91 14.22
C VAL A 151 22.37 18.53 14.89
N SER A 152 22.49 18.70 16.21
CA SER A 152 23.62 18.16 16.98
C SER A 152 23.47 16.65 17.15
N ALA A 153 24.18 15.86 16.33
CA ALA A 153 24.09 14.40 16.36
C ALA A 153 25.43 13.73 15.99
N THR A 154 25.57 12.47 16.40
CA THR A 154 26.70 11.59 16.10
C THR A 154 26.52 10.88 14.75
N ASP A 155 27.57 10.23 14.25
CA ASP A 155 27.61 9.53 12.96
C ASP A 155 26.48 8.51 12.74
N ASP A 156 26.12 7.77 13.80
CA ASP A 156 25.08 6.75 13.76
C ASP A 156 23.67 7.31 13.55
N TYR A 157 23.45 8.60 13.86
CA TYR A 157 22.22 9.29 13.48
C TYR A 157 22.13 9.41 11.96
N PHE A 158 23.19 9.90 11.31
CA PHE A 158 23.23 10.10 9.86
C PHE A 158 23.19 8.79 9.10
N LEU A 159 23.84 7.73 9.63
CA LEU A 159 23.71 6.38 9.10
C LEU A 159 22.25 5.91 9.09
N GLN A 160 21.55 6.08 10.20
CA GLN A 160 20.16 5.66 10.32
C GLN A 160 19.21 6.49 9.43
N GLU A 161 19.49 7.79 9.23
CA GLU A 161 18.70 8.64 8.33
C GLU A 161 18.92 8.30 6.85
N ALA A 162 20.18 8.10 6.43
CA ALA A 162 20.47 7.65 5.08
C ALA A 162 19.84 6.28 4.80
N TRP A 163 19.89 5.36 5.78
CA TRP A 163 19.24 4.06 5.68
C TRP A 163 17.73 4.14 5.42
N LYS A 164 17.04 5.09 6.06
CA LYS A 164 15.59 5.30 5.87
C LYS A 164 15.24 5.93 4.52
N GLN A 165 16.16 6.71 3.94
CA GLN A 165 15.92 7.51 2.74
C GLN A 165 16.43 6.84 1.45
N LEU A 166 17.17 5.73 1.55
CA LEU A 166 17.74 5.07 0.37
C LEU A 166 16.66 4.30 -0.42
N ASP A 167 16.50 4.63 -1.69
CA ASP A 167 15.48 4.02 -2.59
C ASP A 167 15.60 2.50 -2.72
N ARG A 168 16.81 1.95 -2.57
CA ARG A 168 17.10 0.51 -2.65
C ARG A 168 17.93 0.08 -1.46
N GLN A 169 17.46 -0.93 -0.73
CA GLN A 169 18.16 -1.43 0.45
C GLN A 169 19.57 -1.95 0.12
N PRO A 170 20.57 -1.62 0.96
CA PRO A 170 21.90 -2.21 0.86
C PRO A 170 21.84 -3.69 1.24
N ALA A 171 22.70 -4.50 0.62
CA ALA A 171 23.01 -5.85 1.09
C ALA A 171 23.76 -5.75 2.43
N VAL A 172 23.28 -6.43 3.45
CA VAL A 172 23.76 -6.27 4.83
C VAL A 172 24.33 -7.58 5.33
N LEU A 173 25.60 -7.55 5.73
CA LEU A 173 26.23 -8.64 6.45
C LEU A 173 26.20 -8.33 7.95
N LEU A 174 25.29 -8.98 8.67
CA LEU A 174 25.21 -8.85 10.13
C LEU A 174 26.20 -9.79 10.80
N LEU A 175 27.07 -9.23 11.63
CA LEU A 175 28.10 -9.97 12.37
C LEU A 175 27.54 -10.51 13.70
N PRO A 176 27.80 -11.78 14.05
CA PRO A 176 27.31 -12.38 15.28
C PRO A 176 28.05 -11.84 16.52
N PRO A 177 27.37 -11.71 17.67
CA PRO A 177 27.90 -10.98 18.83
C PRO A 177 29.07 -11.68 19.54
N ASP A 178 29.25 -13.00 19.34
CA ASP A 178 30.36 -13.79 19.86
C ASP A 178 31.73 -13.38 19.29
N LEU A 179 31.74 -12.64 18.17
CA LEU A 179 32.96 -12.04 17.62
C LEU A 179 33.48 -10.85 18.43
N VAL A 180 32.73 -10.36 19.43
CA VAL A 180 33.09 -9.18 20.21
C VAL A 180 33.25 -9.54 21.68
N GLN A 181 34.42 -9.24 22.23
CA GLN A 181 34.62 -9.18 23.66
C GLN A 181 34.31 -7.77 24.17
N ASP A 182 33.34 -7.65 25.07
CA ASP A 182 33.02 -6.39 25.74
C ASP A 182 33.72 -6.31 27.10
N ALA A 183 34.21 -5.13 27.47
CA ALA A 183 34.58 -4.84 28.85
C ALA A 183 33.28 -4.79 29.65
N GLY A 184 32.88 -5.92 30.24
CA GLY A 184 31.54 -6.11 30.83
C GLY A 184 31.05 -4.95 31.69
N GLU A 185 29.73 -4.78 31.78
CA GLU A 185 29.15 -3.89 32.79
C GLU A 185 29.60 -4.34 34.19
N PRO A 186 29.99 -3.42 35.11
CA PRO A 186 29.96 -3.78 36.52
C PRO A 186 28.50 -4.16 36.83
N SER A 187 28.27 -5.43 37.16
CA SER A 187 27.01 -5.88 37.72
C SER A 187 26.66 -4.93 38.86
N PRO A 188 25.47 -4.29 38.88
CA PRO A 188 25.07 -3.48 40.01
C PRO A 188 25.01 -4.44 41.21
N ALA A 189 25.96 -4.26 42.13
CA ALA A 189 25.86 -4.86 43.44
C ALA A 189 24.48 -4.47 43.99
N MET A 190 23.73 -5.48 44.42
CA MET A 190 22.49 -5.30 45.17
C MET A 190 22.75 -4.31 46.32
N SER A 191 22.29 -3.07 46.16
CA SER A 191 22.08 -2.19 47.31
C SER A 191 20.88 -2.76 48.06
N SER A 192 21.18 -3.56 49.07
CA SER A 192 20.25 -3.93 50.12
C SER A 192 19.79 -2.66 50.84
N VAL A 193 18.57 -2.21 50.57
CA VAL A 193 17.76 -1.47 51.53
C VAL A 193 16.36 -2.08 51.50
N GLY A 194 15.98 -2.64 52.64
CA GLY A 194 14.83 -3.52 52.78
C GLY A 194 13.47 -2.83 52.61
N ALA A 195 12.52 -3.58 52.09
CA ALA A 195 11.11 -3.50 52.42
C ALA A 195 10.49 -4.89 52.27
N ALA A 196 9.66 -5.26 53.25
CA ALA A 196 9.19 -6.62 53.55
C ALA A 196 8.41 -7.33 52.42
N PRO A 197 8.36 -8.68 52.40
CA PRO A 197 7.59 -9.42 51.43
C PRO A 197 6.10 -9.42 51.79
N VAL A 198 5.27 -8.93 50.87
CA VAL A 198 3.84 -9.24 50.84
C VAL A 198 3.64 -10.36 49.82
N THR A 199 3.29 -11.54 50.32
CA THR A 199 2.87 -12.70 49.51
C THR A 199 1.60 -12.42 48.72
N PRO A 200 1.51 -12.94 47.49
CA PRO A 200 0.25 -13.55 47.04
C PRO A 200 0.44 -14.99 46.58
N GLY A 201 -0.33 -15.88 47.22
CA GLY A 201 -1.17 -16.92 46.61
C GLY A 201 -0.64 -17.67 45.40
N GLY A 202 -0.36 -18.97 45.60
CA GLY A 202 0.10 -19.88 44.58
C GLY A 202 -0.87 -20.11 43.43
N VAL A 203 -0.27 -20.38 42.26
CA VAL A 203 -0.85 -21.19 41.19
C VAL A 203 0.25 -22.14 40.70
N ALA A 204 -0.11 -23.41 40.52
CA ALA A 204 0.73 -24.57 40.41
C ALA A 204 1.83 -24.50 39.32
N ALA A 205 3.03 -24.97 39.69
CA ALA A 205 4.12 -25.23 38.77
C ALA A 205 3.79 -26.44 37.87
N MET A 206 3.49 -26.19 36.59
CA MET A 206 3.63 -27.22 35.56
C MET A 206 5.12 -27.37 35.22
N ARG A 207 5.63 -28.59 35.45
CA ARG A 207 6.98 -29.03 35.11
C ARG A 207 7.29 -28.76 33.63
N LYS A 208 8.42 -28.11 33.35
CA LYS A 208 9.05 -28.11 32.01
C LYS A 208 9.38 -29.57 31.62
N PRO A 209 9.09 -30.02 30.39
CA PRO A 209 9.55 -31.32 29.92
C PRO A 209 11.06 -31.28 29.73
N ALA A 210 11.72 -32.39 30.10
CA ALA A 210 13.14 -32.60 29.85
C ALA A 210 13.41 -32.57 28.32
N PRO A 211 14.56 -32.03 27.87
CA PRO A 211 14.92 -32.07 26.46
C PRO A 211 15.08 -33.52 26.01
N ALA A 212 14.40 -33.88 24.93
CA ALA A 212 14.55 -35.17 24.27
C ALA A 212 16.00 -35.33 23.79
N ALA A 213 16.58 -36.51 24.05
CA ALA A 213 17.91 -36.88 23.58
C ALA A 213 17.95 -36.79 22.05
N THR A 214 18.83 -35.95 21.52
CA THR A 214 19.10 -35.85 20.09
C THR A 214 20.04 -36.96 19.66
N ASP A 215 19.61 -37.65 18.61
CA ASP A 215 20.30 -38.70 17.85
C ASP A 215 21.71 -38.28 17.40
N PRO A 216 22.79 -39.06 17.64
CA PRO A 216 24.15 -38.63 17.39
C PRO A 216 24.60 -39.05 15.99
N ALA A 217 23.98 -38.56 14.91
CA ALA A 217 24.48 -38.84 13.56
C ALA A 217 23.87 -37.98 12.43
N ILE A 218 24.10 -36.65 12.42
CA ILE A 218 24.41 -35.87 11.20
C ILE A 218 25.15 -34.60 11.65
N ALA A 219 26.49 -34.65 11.75
CA ALA A 219 27.28 -33.43 11.84
C ALA A 219 27.39 -32.83 10.43
N ASP A 220 26.73 -31.70 10.16
CA ASP A 220 26.95 -30.94 8.92
C ASP A 220 28.37 -30.34 8.96
N PRO A 221 29.27 -30.71 8.04
CA PRO A 221 30.64 -30.20 8.02
C PRO A 221 30.75 -28.69 7.72
N ARG A 222 29.63 -28.02 7.36
CA ARG A 222 29.56 -26.55 7.19
C ARG A 222 29.28 -25.80 8.50
N LEU A 223 28.94 -26.52 9.57
CA LEU A 223 28.74 -26.00 10.93
C LEU A 223 29.97 -26.26 11.81
N ALA A 224 31.15 -26.47 11.21
CA ALA A 224 32.43 -26.42 11.93
C ALA A 224 32.68 -24.99 12.46
N SER A 225 32.02 -24.69 13.58
CA SER A 225 32.48 -23.86 14.70
C SER A 225 33.48 -22.74 14.33
N THR A 226 32.98 -21.58 13.91
CA THR A 226 33.68 -20.31 14.18
C THR A 226 33.70 -19.99 15.68
N ALA A 227 32.89 -20.70 16.47
CA ALA A 227 32.78 -20.58 17.92
C ALA A 227 34.05 -21.02 18.69
N ASP A 228 34.91 -21.87 18.12
CA ASP A 228 36.12 -22.38 18.81
C ASP A 228 37.31 -21.41 18.82
N ALA A 229 37.23 -20.29 18.13
CA ALA A 229 38.42 -19.49 17.86
C ALA A 229 38.51 -18.16 18.65
N GLY A 230 37.56 -17.90 19.56
CA GLY A 230 37.57 -16.72 20.44
C GLY A 230 37.24 -15.39 19.74
N PRO A 231 37.11 -14.29 20.50
CA PRO A 231 36.64 -13.00 19.99
C PRO A 231 37.59 -12.43 18.93
N MET A 232 37.02 -11.76 17.94
CA MET A 232 37.74 -11.10 16.86
C MET A 232 37.99 -9.62 17.14
N PHE A 233 37.05 -8.97 17.82
CA PHE A 233 37.12 -7.58 18.21
C PHE A 233 37.01 -7.44 19.73
N PHE A 234 37.60 -6.38 20.26
CA PHE A 234 37.32 -5.93 21.62
C PHE A 234 36.66 -4.56 21.54
N PHE A 235 35.50 -4.42 22.18
CA PHE A 235 34.78 -3.15 22.23
C PHE A 235 35.26 -2.32 23.41
N GLY A 236 35.91 -1.18 23.10
CA GLY A 236 36.32 -0.21 24.10
C GLY A 236 35.20 0.75 24.46
N ARG A 237 35.18 1.19 25.73
CA ARG A 237 34.22 2.19 26.22
C ARG A 237 35.00 3.40 26.75
N SER A 238 35.05 4.48 25.97
CA SER A 238 35.58 5.77 26.43
C SER A 238 34.75 6.45 27.54
N GLY A 239 33.53 5.97 27.82
CA GLY A 239 32.62 6.55 28.83
C GLY A 239 31.87 7.80 28.38
N ASN A 240 32.24 8.40 27.24
CA ASN A 240 31.63 9.64 26.75
C ASN A 240 30.18 9.49 26.26
N VAL A 241 29.78 8.28 25.85
CA VAL A 241 28.41 8.01 25.39
C VAL A 241 27.38 8.33 26.48
N SER A 242 27.60 7.92 27.73
CA SER A 242 26.66 8.20 28.83
C SER A 242 26.61 9.68 29.19
N LEU A 243 27.74 10.39 29.08
CA LEU A 243 27.84 11.83 29.36
C LEU A 243 27.12 12.70 28.32
N HIS A 244 27.19 12.32 27.04
CA HIS A 244 26.67 13.14 25.93
C HIS A 244 25.34 12.66 25.33
N ARG A 245 24.77 11.54 25.83
CA ARG A 245 23.54 10.93 25.26
C ARG A 245 22.36 11.90 25.16
N GLN A 246 22.14 12.71 26.18
CA GLN A 246 21.04 13.68 26.24
C GLN A 246 21.31 14.96 25.45
N GLN A 247 22.56 15.20 25.04
CA GLN A 247 22.98 16.37 24.27
C GLN A 247 22.93 16.12 22.76
N ALA A 248 23.01 14.85 22.35
CA ALA A 248 22.86 14.44 20.96
C ALA A 248 21.39 14.12 20.63
N ALA A 249 20.93 14.58 19.47
CA ALA A 249 19.61 14.26 18.96
C ALA A 249 19.41 12.75 18.83
N GLN A 250 18.21 12.28 19.16
CA GLN A 250 17.81 10.88 19.12
C GLN A 250 16.69 10.68 18.12
N HIS A 251 16.59 9.48 17.54
CA HIS A 251 15.43 9.11 16.74
C HIS A 251 14.26 8.75 17.66
N GLU A 252 13.05 9.09 17.22
CA GLU A 252 11.85 8.44 17.74
C GLU A 252 11.92 6.94 17.41
N VAL A 253 11.52 6.12 18.38
CA VAL A 253 11.38 4.69 18.20
C VAL A 253 10.26 4.44 17.19
N GLU A 254 10.59 3.85 16.04
CA GLU A 254 9.65 3.74 14.93
C GLU A 254 8.36 3.01 15.34
N ALA A 255 8.47 1.98 16.19
CA ALA A 255 7.34 1.24 16.80
C ALA A 255 6.35 2.11 17.58
N LEU A 256 6.78 3.27 18.09
CA LEU A 256 5.97 4.18 18.91
C LEU A 256 5.40 5.37 18.13
N THR A 257 5.69 5.47 16.83
CA THR A 257 5.09 6.49 15.97
C THR A 257 3.54 6.43 16.03
N PRO A 258 2.83 7.56 15.89
CA PRO A 258 1.36 7.59 15.85
C PRO A 258 0.76 6.56 14.88
N ALA A 259 1.33 6.45 13.68
CA ALA A 259 0.88 5.50 12.66
C ALA A 259 0.99 4.03 13.12
N ARG A 260 2.14 3.63 13.70
CA ARG A 260 2.33 2.25 14.18
C ARG A 260 1.50 1.95 15.42
N ARG A 261 1.41 2.88 16.38
CA ARG A 261 0.53 2.71 17.56
C ARG A 261 -0.92 2.52 17.14
N ARG A 262 -1.40 3.33 16.18
CA ARG A 262 -2.74 3.19 15.62
C ARG A 262 -2.93 1.84 14.93
N ALA A 263 -1.96 1.37 14.15
CA ALA A 263 -2.02 0.05 13.51
C ALA A 263 -2.14 -1.09 14.53
N VAL A 264 -1.36 -1.04 15.63
CA VAL A 264 -1.45 -2.02 16.73
C VAL A 264 -2.82 -1.98 17.39
N LEU A 265 -3.34 -0.79 17.75
CA LEU A 265 -4.67 -0.66 18.36
C LEU A 265 -5.78 -1.21 17.44
N LEU A 266 -5.67 -1.00 16.13
CA LEU A 266 -6.63 -1.55 15.17
C LEU A 266 -6.53 -3.07 15.02
N HIS A 267 -5.32 -3.63 15.12
CA HIS A 267 -5.10 -5.08 15.15
C HIS A 267 -5.75 -5.70 16.39
N GLU A 268 -5.46 -5.16 17.56
CA GLU A 268 -6.03 -5.63 18.84
C GLU A 268 -7.55 -5.45 18.87
N ALA A 269 -8.07 -4.34 18.34
CA ALA A 269 -9.52 -4.12 18.24
C ALA A 269 -10.21 -5.19 17.36
N ALA A 270 -9.56 -5.61 16.27
CA ALA A 270 -10.07 -6.67 15.41
C ALA A 270 -10.01 -8.05 16.10
N ALA A 271 -8.94 -8.33 16.86
CA ALA A 271 -8.83 -9.54 17.66
C ALA A 271 -9.93 -9.61 18.75
N ALA A 272 -10.16 -8.50 19.47
CA ALA A 272 -11.24 -8.39 20.45
C ALA A 272 -12.62 -8.61 19.81
N GLN A 273 -12.87 -8.07 18.61
CA GLN A 273 -14.11 -8.33 17.86
C GLN A 273 -14.27 -9.82 17.50
N LYS A 274 -13.21 -10.48 17.04
CA LYS A 274 -13.22 -11.92 16.73
C LYS A 274 -13.50 -12.76 17.98
N ALA A 275 -12.98 -12.35 19.12
CA ALA A 275 -13.26 -12.94 20.43
C ALA A 275 -14.65 -12.58 21.00
N ARG A 276 -15.49 -11.86 20.26
CA ARG A 276 -16.80 -11.33 20.70
C ARG A 276 -16.73 -10.42 21.93
N ASN A 277 -15.57 -9.82 22.20
CA ASN A 277 -15.37 -8.83 23.25
C ASN A 277 -15.57 -7.40 22.69
N GLY A 278 -16.83 -7.01 22.55
CA GLY A 278 -17.20 -5.70 22.01
C GLY A 278 -16.84 -4.52 22.91
N ALA A 279 -16.66 -4.73 24.22
CA ALA A 279 -16.26 -3.68 25.16
C ALA A 279 -14.81 -3.24 24.88
N ASP A 280 -13.87 -4.18 24.86
CA ASP A 280 -12.46 -3.89 24.61
C ASP A 280 -12.24 -3.34 23.21
N ALA A 281 -12.93 -3.92 22.21
CA ALA A 281 -12.88 -3.41 20.85
C ALA A 281 -13.29 -1.93 20.75
N ARG A 282 -14.31 -1.49 21.51
CA ARG A 282 -14.73 -0.08 21.54
C ARG A 282 -13.66 0.81 22.18
N VAL A 283 -13.07 0.39 23.29
CA VAL A 283 -11.99 1.14 23.96
C VAL A 283 -10.80 1.31 23.02
N LEU A 284 -10.37 0.23 22.36
CA LEU A 284 -9.23 0.25 21.43
C LEU A 284 -9.51 1.11 20.20
N LEU A 285 -10.72 1.06 19.63
CA LEU A 285 -11.11 1.93 18.52
C LEU A 285 -11.17 3.40 18.94
N ARG A 286 -11.64 3.71 20.15
CA ARG A 286 -11.61 5.08 20.69
C ARG A 286 -10.17 5.57 20.82
N ARG A 287 -9.27 4.77 21.39
CA ARG A 287 -7.85 5.11 21.50
C ARG A 287 -7.19 5.30 20.14
N ALA A 288 -7.56 4.49 19.14
CA ALA A 288 -7.05 4.63 17.78
C ALA A 288 -7.54 5.93 17.11
N TYR A 289 -8.78 6.35 17.39
CA TYR A 289 -9.32 7.64 16.94
C TYR A 289 -8.62 8.82 17.64
N GLU A 290 -8.35 8.71 18.94
CA GLU A 290 -7.66 9.78 19.71
C GLU A 290 -6.24 10.08 19.21
N ILE A 291 -5.59 9.14 18.51
CA ILE A 291 -4.29 9.37 17.88
C ILE A 291 -4.39 10.39 16.73
N ASP A 292 -5.50 10.36 15.99
CA ASP A 292 -5.79 11.30 14.90
C ASP A 292 -7.32 11.57 14.83
N PRO A 293 -7.81 12.56 15.61
CA PRO A 293 -9.24 12.87 15.67
C PRO A 293 -9.81 13.48 14.38
N SER A 294 -8.96 13.81 13.40
CA SER A 294 -9.39 14.36 12.11
C SER A 294 -9.78 13.29 11.08
N ASP A 295 -9.58 12.01 11.42
CA ASP A 295 -9.88 10.89 10.52
C ASP A 295 -11.36 10.49 10.57
N ASP A 296 -12.14 10.96 9.59
CA ASP A 296 -13.56 10.63 9.39
C ASP A 296 -13.81 9.12 9.36
N GLY A 297 -12.89 8.36 8.75
CA GLY A 297 -12.98 6.90 8.63
C GLY A 297 -12.92 6.22 10.00
N MET A 298 -12.06 6.72 10.89
CA MET A 298 -12.00 6.27 12.29
C MET A 298 -13.22 6.70 13.08
N ALA A 299 -13.68 7.93 12.90
CA ALA A 299 -14.89 8.41 13.55
C ALA A 299 -16.09 7.51 13.21
N LEU A 300 -16.31 7.23 11.93
CA LEU A 300 -17.35 6.31 11.47
C LEU A 300 -17.14 4.87 11.99
N ARG A 301 -15.90 4.38 12.02
CA ARG A 301 -15.59 3.03 12.55
C ARG A 301 -15.91 2.91 14.03
N TYR A 302 -15.62 3.93 14.82
CA TYR A 302 -15.95 4.00 16.24
C TYR A 302 -17.47 4.14 16.46
N ALA A 303 -18.14 5.01 15.71
CA ALA A 303 -19.61 5.15 15.75
C ALA A 303 -20.32 3.81 15.42
N ARG A 304 -19.85 3.05 14.42
CA ARG A 304 -20.35 1.70 14.14
C ARG A 304 -20.13 0.74 15.31
N ALA A 305 -19.04 0.87 16.06
CA ALA A 305 -18.77 0.06 17.24
C ALA A 305 -19.72 0.41 18.40
N LEU A 306 -20.04 1.69 18.60
CA LEU A 306 -21.06 2.15 19.55
C LEU A 306 -22.44 1.58 19.20
N ARG A 307 -22.87 1.70 17.94
CA ARG A 307 -24.12 1.10 17.46
C ARG A 307 -24.19 -0.41 17.69
N ARG A 308 -23.12 -1.16 17.38
CA ARG A 308 -23.07 -2.62 17.68
C ARG A 308 -23.20 -2.92 19.18
N GLY A 309 -22.72 -2.02 20.03
CA GLY A 309 -22.94 -2.04 21.47
C GLY A 309 -24.31 -1.54 21.93
N LYS A 310 -25.27 -1.38 21.01
CA LYS A 310 -26.64 -0.86 21.22
C LYS A 310 -26.69 0.60 21.71
N ASP A 311 -25.67 1.39 21.40
CA ASP A 311 -25.59 2.82 21.74
C ASP A 311 -25.63 3.69 20.48
N LEU A 312 -26.80 3.73 19.83
CA LEU A 312 -27.03 4.62 18.68
C LEU A 312 -27.03 6.12 19.09
N PRO A 313 -27.67 6.54 20.20
CA PRO A 313 -27.63 7.93 20.62
C PRO A 313 -26.20 8.43 20.88
N GLY A 314 -25.36 7.62 21.55
CA GLY A 314 -23.95 7.95 21.77
C GLY A 314 -23.13 7.99 20.48
N ALA A 315 -23.45 7.14 19.49
CA ALA A 315 -22.83 7.19 18.18
C ALA A 315 -23.15 8.51 17.44
N LEU A 316 -24.42 8.93 17.45
CA LEU A 316 -24.85 10.17 16.80
C LEU A 316 -24.29 11.41 17.51
N ASP A 317 -24.31 11.44 18.84
CA ASP A 317 -23.69 12.52 19.63
C ASP A 317 -22.19 12.64 19.36
N PHE A 318 -21.48 11.51 19.31
CA PHE A 318 -20.07 11.47 18.96
C PHE A 318 -19.80 12.05 17.56
N LEU A 319 -20.58 11.68 16.55
CA LEU A 319 -20.39 12.17 15.18
C LEU A 319 -20.71 13.66 15.04
N ARG A 320 -21.73 14.16 15.74
CA ARG A 320 -22.03 15.61 15.79
C ARG A 320 -20.87 16.40 16.40
N LYS A 321 -20.25 15.87 17.45
CA LYS A 321 -19.06 16.49 18.06
C LYS A 321 -17.84 16.44 17.14
N HIS A 322 -17.65 15.32 16.43
CA HIS A 322 -16.55 15.16 15.48
C HIS A 322 -16.67 16.11 14.29
N GLN A 323 -17.85 16.23 13.68
CA GLN A 323 -18.05 17.10 12.52
C GLN A 323 -18.00 18.60 12.88
N GLY A 324 -18.32 18.98 14.12
CA GLY A 324 -18.34 20.36 14.59
C GLY A 324 -19.55 21.16 14.07
N GLU A 325 -19.54 22.48 14.27
CA GLU A 325 -20.63 23.38 13.82
C GLU A 325 -20.53 23.71 12.33
N GLN A 326 -19.30 23.85 11.82
CA GLN A 326 -19.01 24.06 10.41
C GLN A 326 -18.40 22.77 9.85
N PHE A 327 -19.16 22.05 9.05
CA PHE A 327 -18.76 20.77 8.49
C PHE A 327 -18.89 20.75 6.97
N ALA A 328 -17.98 20.04 6.31
CA ALA A 328 -18.07 19.72 4.88
C ALA A 328 -19.00 18.52 4.61
N ALA A 329 -19.31 17.73 5.65
CA ALA A 329 -20.17 16.56 5.57
C ALA A 329 -20.93 16.38 6.89
N ASP A 330 -22.25 16.15 6.81
CA ASP A 330 -23.09 15.88 7.98
C ASP A 330 -22.96 14.40 8.39
N HIS A 331 -21.84 14.05 9.02
CA HIS A 331 -21.52 12.66 9.37
C HIS A 331 -22.61 12.01 10.23
N ALA A 332 -23.20 12.74 11.18
CA ALA A 332 -24.26 12.24 12.03
C ALA A 332 -25.51 11.89 11.23
N ARG A 333 -25.99 12.79 10.37
CA ARG A 333 -27.20 12.55 9.57
C ARG A 333 -26.98 11.48 8.49
N ARG A 334 -25.81 11.46 7.84
CA ARG A 334 -25.43 10.37 6.91
C ARG A 334 -25.44 9.02 7.61
N PHE A 335 -24.84 8.95 8.81
CA PHE A 335 -24.82 7.73 9.60
C PHE A 335 -26.24 7.30 10.00
N GLU A 336 -27.08 8.23 10.44
CA GLU A 336 -28.48 7.96 10.78
C GLU A 336 -29.27 7.42 9.58
N ALA A 337 -29.09 8.01 8.39
CA ALA A 337 -29.74 7.55 7.16
C ALA A 337 -29.32 6.13 6.77
N ASP A 338 -28.00 5.83 6.82
CA ASP A 338 -27.49 4.48 6.59
C ASP A 338 -28.05 3.49 7.63
N VAL A 339 -28.12 3.88 8.90
CA VAL A 339 -28.63 3.03 9.99
C VAL A 339 -30.12 2.72 9.82
N ALA A 340 -30.93 3.74 9.52
CA ALA A 340 -32.36 3.58 9.27
C ALA A 340 -32.61 2.61 8.10
N HIS A 341 -31.87 2.81 7.00
CA HIS A 341 -31.98 1.99 5.81
C HIS A 341 -31.57 0.53 6.07
N GLU A 342 -30.42 0.31 6.71
CA GLU A 342 -29.96 -1.03 7.12
C GLU A 342 -30.91 -1.71 8.13
N GLY A 343 -31.64 -0.91 8.91
CA GLY A 343 -32.65 -1.40 9.86
C GLY A 343 -33.99 -1.75 9.22
N GLY A 344 -34.19 -1.47 7.93
CA GLY A 344 -35.44 -1.70 7.20
C GLY A 344 -36.49 -0.59 7.38
N ASP A 345 -36.17 0.49 8.08
CA ASP A 345 -37.04 1.67 8.20
C ASP A 345 -36.89 2.56 6.96
N LEU A 346 -37.49 2.11 5.86
CA LEU A 346 -37.34 2.73 4.54
C LEU A 346 -37.93 4.15 4.50
N ASP A 347 -38.98 4.41 5.26
CA ASP A 347 -39.67 5.70 5.27
C ASP A 347 -38.84 6.75 6.02
N HIS A 348 -38.27 6.38 7.17
CA HIS A 348 -37.33 7.25 7.89
C HIS A 348 -36.04 7.49 7.08
N ALA A 349 -35.49 6.44 6.48
CA ALA A 349 -34.34 6.57 5.60
C ALA A 349 -34.62 7.52 4.44
N GLN A 350 -35.77 7.38 3.77
CA GLN A 350 -36.19 8.25 2.67
C GLN A 350 -36.29 9.71 3.10
N ALA A 351 -36.87 9.98 4.28
CA ALA A 351 -36.94 11.32 4.83
C ALA A 351 -35.55 11.92 5.08
N LEU A 352 -34.62 11.14 5.65
CA LEU A 352 -33.26 11.60 5.92
C LEU A 352 -32.45 11.87 4.64
N PHE A 353 -32.53 10.99 3.63
CA PHE A 353 -31.90 11.25 2.33
C PHE A 353 -32.51 12.47 1.64
N GLY A 354 -33.83 12.63 1.69
CA GLY A 354 -34.51 13.82 1.17
C GLY A 354 -34.05 15.11 1.86
N ALA A 355 -33.84 15.08 3.17
CA ALA A 355 -33.28 16.22 3.90
C ALA A 355 -31.84 16.52 3.48
N LEU A 356 -30.99 15.51 3.32
CA LEU A 356 -29.61 15.67 2.83
C LEU A 356 -29.56 16.25 1.42
N LEU A 357 -30.48 15.86 0.53
CA LEU A 357 -30.61 16.45 -0.80
C LEU A 357 -31.03 17.92 -0.74
N ALA A 358 -32.01 18.25 0.09
CA ALA A 358 -32.59 19.59 0.15
C ALA A 358 -31.67 20.62 0.83
N THR A 359 -31.04 20.24 1.95
CA THR A 359 -30.33 21.20 2.83
C THR A 359 -28.88 20.83 3.11
N GLY A 360 -28.43 19.65 2.68
CA GLY A 360 -27.03 19.23 2.85
C GLY A 360 -26.05 20.01 1.98
N THR A 361 -24.76 19.84 2.31
CA THR A 361 -23.64 20.31 1.50
C THR A 361 -23.59 19.61 0.13
N GLU A 362 -22.76 20.08 -0.81
CA GLU A 362 -22.54 19.39 -2.08
C GLU A 362 -22.09 17.93 -1.88
N SER A 363 -21.21 17.69 -0.90
CA SER A 363 -20.76 16.35 -0.51
C SER A 363 -21.92 15.50 0.01
N ASP A 364 -22.82 16.09 0.82
CA ASP A 364 -23.99 15.38 1.37
C ASP A 364 -24.99 15.00 0.28
N ARG A 365 -25.23 15.90 -0.66
CA ARG A 365 -26.12 15.67 -1.81
C ARG A 365 -25.59 14.53 -2.67
N ALA A 366 -24.32 14.60 -3.07
CA ALA A 366 -23.69 13.55 -3.85
C ALA A 366 -23.74 12.21 -3.11
N TRP A 367 -23.42 12.20 -1.82
CA TRP A 367 -23.51 10.98 -0.99
C TRP A 367 -24.93 10.41 -0.94
N ALA A 368 -25.93 11.26 -0.75
CA ALA A 368 -27.34 10.86 -0.70
C ALA A 368 -27.83 10.32 -2.05
N GLU A 369 -27.51 10.99 -3.16
CA GLU A 369 -27.81 10.52 -4.53
C GLU A 369 -27.27 9.11 -4.79
N SER A 370 -26.07 8.81 -4.28
CA SER A 370 -25.49 7.47 -4.37
C SER A 370 -26.30 6.42 -3.61
N ARG A 371 -26.68 6.73 -2.37
CA ARG A 371 -27.43 5.84 -1.48
C ARG A 371 -28.88 5.66 -1.91
N LEU A 372 -29.46 6.64 -2.58
CA LEU A 372 -30.80 6.55 -3.16
C LEU A 372 -30.92 5.44 -4.20
N MET A 373 -29.82 5.02 -4.83
CA MET A 373 -29.83 3.86 -5.74
C MET A 373 -30.30 2.59 -5.01
N ARG A 374 -29.66 2.23 -3.89
CA ARG A 374 -30.07 1.04 -3.12
C ARG A 374 -31.44 1.22 -2.47
N LEU A 375 -31.73 2.39 -1.87
CA LEU A 375 -33.06 2.65 -1.30
C LEU A 375 -34.16 2.52 -2.35
N GLY A 376 -33.94 3.04 -3.55
CA GLY A 376 -34.88 2.95 -4.66
C GLY A 376 -35.18 1.50 -5.05
N THR A 377 -34.17 0.62 -5.05
CA THR A 377 -34.41 -0.81 -5.30
C THR A 377 -35.27 -1.46 -4.20
N ASP A 378 -35.04 -1.11 -2.94
CA ASP A 378 -35.83 -1.64 -1.81
C ASP A 378 -37.27 -1.13 -1.82
N LEU A 379 -37.48 0.17 -2.10
CA LEU A 379 -38.81 0.76 -2.23
C LEU A 379 -39.60 0.12 -3.37
N ARG A 380 -38.98 -0.12 -4.53
CA ARG A 380 -39.62 -0.82 -5.65
C ARG A 380 -39.94 -2.28 -5.31
N ALA A 381 -39.07 -2.99 -4.61
CA ALA A 381 -39.34 -4.34 -4.15
C ALA A 381 -40.51 -4.39 -3.17
N ARG A 382 -40.55 -3.48 -2.18
CA ARG A 382 -41.67 -3.31 -1.23
C ARG A 382 -42.97 -3.03 -1.96
N ALA A 383 -42.97 -2.09 -2.90
CA ALA A 383 -44.15 -1.73 -3.68
C ALA A 383 -44.69 -2.88 -4.54
N ARG A 384 -43.82 -3.77 -5.02
CA ARG A 384 -44.19 -4.96 -5.82
C ARG A 384 -44.45 -6.22 -4.98
N GLY A 385 -44.30 -6.15 -3.66
CA GLY A 385 -44.48 -7.31 -2.77
C GLY A 385 -43.43 -8.42 -2.94
N ILE A 386 -42.22 -8.08 -3.40
CA ILE A 386 -41.14 -9.06 -3.65
C ILE A 386 -40.34 -9.25 -2.36
N ALA A 387 -40.21 -10.50 -1.91
CA ALA A 387 -39.42 -10.83 -0.71
C ALA A 387 -37.92 -10.76 -0.97
N ASP A 388 -37.13 -10.44 0.05
CA ASP A 388 -35.67 -10.30 -0.06
C ASP A 388 -34.94 -11.56 -0.52
N ALA A 389 -35.50 -12.74 -0.23
CA ALA A 389 -34.96 -14.02 -0.67
C ALA A 389 -35.05 -14.22 -2.20
N ASP A 390 -36.02 -13.57 -2.84
CA ASP A 390 -36.29 -13.69 -4.29
C ASP A 390 -35.52 -12.64 -5.11
N ARG A 391 -34.86 -11.70 -4.43
CA ARG A 391 -34.11 -10.60 -5.06
C ARG A 391 -32.68 -11.01 -5.38
N PRO A 392 -32.15 -10.71 -6.59
CA PRO A 392 -30.74 -10.89 -6.89
C PRO A 392 -29.86 -10.19 -5.86
N ALA A 393 -28.99 -10.94 -5.18
CA ALA A 393 -28.03 -10.41 -4.23
C ALA A 393 -26.85 -9.81 -4.99
N LEU A 394 -26.82 -8.50 -5.14
CA LEU A 394 -25.90 -7.81 -6.04
C LEU A 394 -24.96 -6.89 -5.26
N TYR A 395 -23.69 -6.90 -5.66
CA TYR A 395 -22.74 -5.90 -5.21
C TYR A 395 -22.48 -4.88 -6.30
N TRP A 396 -22.41 -3.62 -5.91
CA TRP A 396 -21.83 -2.55 -6.72
C TRP A 396 -21.10 -1.54 -5.83
N MET A 397 -20.11 -0.87 -6.41
CA MET A 397 -19.40 0.22 -5.77
C MET A 397 -20.32 1.44 -5.69
N GLU A 398 -20.42 2.02 -4.50
CA GLU A 398 -21.18 3.25 -4.27
C GLU A 398 -20.26 4.49 -4.18
N THR A 399 -19.00 4.37 -4.61
CA THR A 399 -18.04 5.47 -4.67
C THR A 399 -17.35 5.51 -6.03
N PRO A 400 -16.94 6.69 -6.54
CA PRO A 400 -17.13 8.02 -5.95
C PRO A 400 -18.60 8.45 -5.90
N TRP A 401 -18.92 9.47 -5.11
CA TRP A 401 -20.26 10.05 -5.06
C TRP A 401 -20.43 11.14 -6.14
N PRO A 402 -21.58 11.23 -6.82
CA PRO A 402 -22.83 10.47 -6.59
C PRO A 402 -22.85 9.04 -7.13
N GLY A 403 -21.93 8.70 -8.01
CA GLY A 403 -21.77 7.35 -8.54
C GLY A 403 -20.92 7.41 -9.79
N ASN A 404 -20.18 6.35 -10.09
CA ASN A 404 -19.57 6.16 -11.40
C ASN A 404 -20.53 5.31 -12.25
N VAL A 405 -20.81 5.74 -13.49
CA VAL A 405 -21.79 5.09 -14.38
C VAL A 405 -21.54 3.59 -14.51
N GLY A 406 -20.27 3.18 -14.61
CA GLY A 406 -19.90 1.77 -14.71
C GLY A 406 -20.23 0.93 -13.48
N ASP A 407 -20.22 1.55 -12.29
CA ASP A 407 -20.53 0.87 -11.04
C ASP A 407 -22.04 0.82 -10.81
N ILE A 408 -22.73 1.96 -10.94
CA ILE A 408 -24.19 2.04 -10.75
C ILE A 408 -24.98 1.30 -11.85
N LEU A 409 -24.37 1.08 -13.03
CA LEU A 409 -24.96 0.28 -14.12
C LEU A 409 -25.37 -1.11 -13.66
N ASN A 410 -24.67 -1.70 -12.67
CA ASN A 410 -25.01 -3.01 -12.11
C ASN A 410 -26.49 -3.08 -11.69
N ALA A 411 -26.95 -2.15 -10.85
CA ALA A 411 -28.30 -2.20 -10.31
C ALA A 411 -29.36 -2.00 -11.41
N TRP A 412 -29.10 -1.12 -12.37
CA TRP A 412 -29.96 -0.89 -13.53
C TRP A 412 -30.06 -2.10 -14.45
N LEU A 413 -28.90 -2.67 -14.79
CA LEU A 413 -28.78 -3.79 -15.69
C LEU A 413 -29.50 -5.02 -15.13
N ILE A 414 -29.23 -5.37 -13.88
CA ILE A 414 -29.78 -6.57 -13.25
C ILE A 414 -31.29 -6.45 -13.05
N GLU A 415 -31.81 -5.28 -12.65
CA GLU A 415 -33.26 -5.09 -12.54
C GLU A 415 -33.94 -5.21 -13.91
N LYS A 416 -33.40 -4.58 -14.96
CA LYS A 416 -33.99 -4.60 -16.30
C LYS A 416 -33.91 -5.97 -16.97
N LEU A 417 -32.85 -6.75 -16.69
CA LEU A 417 -32.68 -8.11 -17.20
C LEU A 417 -33.55 -9.13 -16.46
N SER A 418 -33.61 -9.05 -15.13
CA SER A 418 -34.36 -10.04 -14.32
C SER A 418 -35.83 -9.67 -14.11
N GLY A 419 -36.20 -8.40 -14.27
CA GLY A 419 -37.49 -7.86 -13.85
C GLY A 419 -37.62 -7.62 -12.33
N ILE A 420 -36.58 -7.97 -11.56
CA ILE A 420 -36.61 -7.96 -10.09
C ILE A 420 -35.60 -6.94 -9.56
N PRO A 421 -36.01 -5.98 -8.69
CA PRO A 421 -35.07 -5.04 -8.08
C PRO A 421 -34.02 -5.79 -7.24
N PRO A 422 -32.72 -5.68 -7.55
CA PRO A 422 -31.68 -6.36 -6.80
C PRO A 422 -31.58 -5.80 -5.38
N ARG A 423 -31.04 -6.58 -4.44
CA ARG A 423 -30.68 -6.09 -3.10
C ARG A 423 -29.17 -5.90 -3.01
N HIS A 424 -28.74 -4.77 -2.43
CA HIS A 424 -27.32 -4.50 -2.22
C HIS A 424 -26.76 -5.43 -1.15
N VAL A 425 -25.65 -6.10 -1.43
CA VAL A 425 -24.94 -6.95 -0.47
C VAL A 425 -23.43 -6.74 -0.55
N PRO A 426 -22.66 -7.10 0.50
CA PRO A 426 -21.20 -7.08 0.42
C PRO A 426 -20.66 -7.96 -0.72
N ALA A 427 -19.58 -7.50 -1.37
CA ALA A 427 -18.94 -8.19 -2.50
C ALA A 427 -18.67 -9.67 -2.25
N ALA A 428 -18.18 -10.01 -1.05
CA ALA A 428 -17.83 -11.37 -0.63
C ALA A 428 -19.03 -12.35 -0.56
N LYS A 429 -20.27 -11.86 -0.72
CA LYS A 429 -21.53 -12.61 -0.65
C LYS A 429 -22.48 -12.32 -1.82
N GLY A 430 -22.03 -11.52 -2.78
CA GLY A 430 -22.87 -10.99 -3.85
C GLY A 430 -22.47 -11.47 -5.22
N LEU A 431 -23.37 -11.21 -6.15
CA LEU A 431 -23.09 -11.20 -7.58
C LEU A 431 -22.14 -10.04 -7.91
N LEU A 432 -21.04 -10.37 -8.59
CA LEU A 432 -20.11 -9.45 -9.21
C LEU A 432 -20.32 -9.51 -10.73
N ALA A 433 -21.14 -8.59 -11.26
CA ALA A 433 -21.54 -8.61 -12.66
C ALA A 433 -20.71 -7.68 -13.55
N VAL A 434 -20.65 -6.40 -13.23
CA VAL A 434 -19.98 -5.38 -14.04
C VAL A 434 -18.87 -4.70 -13.23
N GLY A 435 -17.75 -4.38 -13.89
CA GLY A 435 -16.66 -3.61 -13.30
C GLY A 435 -15.42 -4.42 -12.90
N SER A 436 -14.47 -3.72 -12.28
CA SER A 436 -13.14 -4.27 -11.93
C SER A 436 -13.07 -4.71 -10.47
N VAL A 437 -14.01 -5.59 -10.07
CA VAL A 437 -14.31 -5.89 -8.66
C VAL A 437 -14.02 -7.33 -8.24
N VAL A 438 -13.56 -8.19 -9.15
CA VAL A 438 -13.37 -9.64 -8.87
C VAL A 438 -12.37 -9.94 -7.75
N ARG A 439 -11.44 -9.03 -7.45
CA ARG A 439 -10.53 -9.13 -6.28
C ARG A 439 -11.25 -9.09 -4.92
N LEU A 440 -12.49 -8.63 -4.90
CA LEU A 440 -13.34 -8.55 -3.71
C LEU A 440 -14.19 -9.82 -3.52
N ALA A 441 -14.09 -10.77 -4.45
CA ALA A 441 -14.81 -12.03 -4.35
C ALA A 441 -14.38 -12.81 -3.09
N GLY A 442 -15.36 -13.42 -2.44
CA GLY A 442 -15.16 -14.39 -1.36
C GLY A 442 -15.86 -15.71 -1.71
N PRO A 443 -15.85 -16.69 -0.78
CA PRO A 443 -16.38 -18.03 -1.03
C PRO A 443 -17.88 -18.08 -1.40
N GLU A 444 -18.65 -17.07 -0.98
CA GLU A 444 -20.09 -16.96 -1.26
C GLU A 444 -20.38 -16.07 -2.48
N SER A 445 -19.36 -15.51 -3.14
CA SER A 445 -19.54 -14.66 -4.31
C SER A 445 -19.86 -15.46 -5.57
N VAL A 446 -20.62 -14.83 -6.46
CA VAL A 446 -20.86 -15.33 -7.82
C VAL A 446 -20.32 -14.30 -8.81
N VAL A 447 -19.50 -14.71 -9.77
CA VAL A 447 -18.92 -13.82 -10.78
C VAL A 447 -19.57 -14.09 -12.14
N TRP A 448 -20.12 -13.06 -12.75
CA TRP A 448 -20.78 -13.11 -14.05
C TRP A 448 -20.39 -11.89 -14.89
N GLY A 449 -19.17 -11.92 -15.44
CA GLY A 449 -18.69 -10.94 -16.42
C GLY A 449 -17.82 -9.80 -15.88
N ALA A 450 -17.66 -9.69 -14.56
CA ALA A 450 -16.71 -8.77 -13.96
C ALA A 450 -15.25 -9.18 -14.27
N GLY A 451 -14.32 -8.24 -14.14
CA GLY A 451 -12.90 -8.48 -14.44
C GLY A 451 -11.94 -8.00 -13.36
N THR A 452 -10.65 -8.34 -13.49
CA THR A 452 -9.59 -7.79 -12.62
C THR A 452 -9.11 -6.43 -13.11
N PRO A 453 -8.76 -5.48 -12.21
CA PRO A 453 -8.04 -4.27 -12.57
C PRO A 453 -6.54 -4.49 -12.86
N ARG A 454 -5.91 -5.57 -12.34
CA ARG A 454 -4.44 -5.78 -12.36
C ARG A 454 -4.07 -7.27 -12.33
N MET A 455 -3.01 -7.65 -13.02
CA MET A 455 -2.54 -9.05 -13.03
C MET A 455 -1.88 -9.51 -11.73
N THR A 456 -1.61 -8.59 -10.80
CA THR A 456 -1.05 -8.89 -9.47
C THR A 456 -2.12 -9.21 -8.42
N ASP A 457 -3.40 -9.13 -8.76
CA ASP A 457 -4.48 -9.43 -7.84
C ASP A 457 -4.49 -10.92 -7.44
N ARG A 458 -4.94 -11.21 -6.22
CA ARG A 458 -5.20 -12.57 -5.76
C ARG A 458 -6.70 -12.82 -5.81
N LEU A 459 -7.12 -13.80 -6.59
CA LEU A 459 -8.52 -14.16 -6.75
C LEU A 459 -8.86 -15.33 -5.82
N ASP A 460 -10.05 -15.32 -5.21
CA ASP A 460 -10.51 -16.44 -4.38
C ASP A 460 -11.04 -17.56 -5.30
N PRO A 461 -10.35 -18.72 -5.37
CA PRO A 461 -10.78 -19.81 -6.24
C PRO A 461 -12.07 -20.49 -5.77
N ARG A 462 -12.53 -20.22 -4.55
CA ARG A 462 -13.74 -20.83 -3.97
C ARG A 462 -15.03 -20.10 -4.37
N ALA A 463 -14.93 -18.89 -4.92
CA ALA A 463 -16.09 -18.20 -5.49
C ALA A 463 -16.64 -18.98 -6.69
N ARG A 464 -17.91 -18.77 -7.03
CA ARG A 464 -18.54 -19.39 -8.20
C ARG A 464 -18.31 -18.51 -9.44
N TRP A 465 -17.49 -18.97 -10.38
CA TRP A 465 -17.14 -18.22 -11.59
C TRP A 465 -17.91 -18.72 -12.82
N LEU A 466 -18.90 -17.95 -13.26
CA LEU A 466 -19.79 -18.33 -14.36
C LEU A 466 -19.35 -17.74 -15.70
N ALA A 467 -18.83 -16.51 -15.67
CA ALA A 467 -18.24 -15.82 -16.80
C ALA A 467 -17.33 -14.71 -16.27
N VAL A 468 -16.38 -14.25 -17.07
CA VAL A 468 -15.51 -13.11 -16.74
C VAL A 468 -15.41 -12.15 -17.92
N ARG A 469 -14.95 -10.92 -17.67
CA ARG A 469 -14.87 -9.90 -18.72
C ARG A 469 -14.05 -10.33 -19.93
N GLY A 470 -12.95 -11.05 -19.70
CA GLY A 470 -12.06 -11.48 -20.76
C GLY A 470 -11.00 -12.52 -20.36
N PRO A 471 -10.14 -12.90 -21.34
CA PRO A 471 -9.17 -13.99 -21.17
C PRO A 471 -8.08 -13.74 -20.12
N LEU A 472 -7.71 -12.49 -19.84
CA LEU A 472 -6.67 -12.18 -18.85
C LEU A 472 -7.20 -12.41 -17.44
N THR A 473 -8.44 -11.99 -17.17
CA THR A 473 -9.11 -12.30 -15.89
C THR A 473 -9.21 -13.81 -15.69
N ARG A 474 -9.63 -14.56 -16.71
CA ARG A 474 -9.70 -16.04 -16.62
C ARG A 474 -8.33 -16.66 -16.37
N ARG A 475 -7.29 -16.21 -17.08
CA ARG A 475 -5.92 -16.70 -16.88
C ARG A 475 -5.44 -16.49 -15.44
N LEU A 476 -5.70 -15.32 -14.85
CA LEU A 476 -5.35 -15.03 -13.47
C LEU A 476 -6.10 -15.95 -12.49
N LEU A 477 -7.37 -16.23 -12.75
CA LEU A 477 -8.17 -17.16 -11.94
C LEU A 477 -7.62 -18.59 -12.00
N LEU A 478 -7.34 -19.10 -13.20
CA LEU A 478 -6.77 -20.44 -13.37
C LEU A 478 -5.42 -20.56 -12.65
N ALA A 479 -4.58 -19.52 -12.72
CA ALA A 479 -3.33 -19.45 -11.97
C ALA A 479 -3.53 -19.39 -10.44
N SER A 480 -4.71 -18.93 -9.99
CA SER A 480 -5.11 -18.92 -8.58
C SER A 480 -5.76 -20.24 -8.13
N GLY A 481 -5.85 -21.24 -9.02
CA GLY A 481 -6.44 -22.56 -8.73
C GLY A 481 -7.96 -22.60 -8.83
N GLY A 482 -8.61 -21.58 -9.39
CA GLY A 482 -10.05 -21.58 -9.65
C GLY A 482 -10.39 -22.16 -11.02
N ASP A 483 -11.67 -22.41 -11.26
CA ASP A 483 -12.20 -22.84 -12.56
C ASP A 483 -13.22 -21.82 -13.07
N CYS A 484 -13.26 -21.62 -14.39
CA CYS A 484 -14.23 -20.75 -15.07
C CYS A 484 -14.34 -21.18 -16.54
N PRO A 485 -15.57 -21.29 -17.07
CA PRO A 485 -15.75 -21.61 -18.48
C PRO A 485 -15.19 -20.51 -19.39
N GLU A 486 -14.96 -20.83 -20.66
CA GLU A 486 -14.50 -19.86 -21.68
C GLU A 486 -15.64 -18.97 -22.18
N ILE A 487 -16.42 -18.42 -21.25
CA ILE A 487 -17.51 -17.48 -21.52
C ILE A 487 -17.01 -16.10 -21.11
N TYR A 488 -16.82 -15.25 -22.12
CA TYR A 488 -16.26 -13.92 -21.96
C TYR A 488 -17.26 -12.83 -22.32
N GLY A 489 -17.36 -11.82 -21.48
CA GLY A 489 -18.07 -10.59 -21.81
C GLY A 489 -18.43 -9.75 -20.61
N ASP A 490 -18.44 -8.43 -20.81
CA ASP A 490 -19.00 -7.50 -19.83
C ASP A 490 -20.53 -7.42 -20.01
N PRO A 491 -21.34 -7.65 -18.97
CA PRO A 491 -22.80 -7.61 -19.07
C PRO A 491 -23.37 -6.26 -19.52
N ALA A 492 -22.60 -5.17 -19.47
CA ALA A 492 -22.99 -3.89 -20.06
C ALA A 492 -23.36 -3.99 -21.55
N TRP A 493 -22.91 -5.04 -22.25
CA TRP A 493 -23.30 -5.32 -23.63
C TRP A 493 -24.78 -5.67 -23.83
N PHE A 494 -25.52 -5.98 -22.77
CA PHE A 494 -26.97 -6.11 -22.84
C PHE A 494 -27.69 -4.75 -22.91
N ALA A 495 -27.01 -3.62 -22.63
CA ALA A 495 -27.64 -2.29 -22.56
C ALA A 495 -28.49 -1.91 -23.81
N PRO A 496 -28.05 -2.17 -25.07
CA PRO A 496 -28.84 -1.84 -26.26
C PRO A 496 -30.21 -2.55 -26.35
N MET A 497 -30.38 -3.66 -25.64
CA MET A 497 -31.67 -4.38 -25.53
C MET A 497 -32.59 -3.79 -24.45
N LEU A 498 -32.03 -3.04 -23.51
CA LEU A 498 -32.72 -2.55 -22.33
C LEU A 498 -33.12 -1.09 -22.48
N TYR A 499 -32.33 -0.32 -23.23
CA TYR A 499 -32.58 1.09 -23.52
C TYR A 499 -32.13 1.45 -24.93
N ARG A 500 -33.04 2.06 -25.69
CA ARG A 500 -32.78 2.58 -27.02
C ARG A 500 -33.04 4.08 -27.02
N PRO A 501 -31.99 4.91 -27.20
CA PRO A 501 -32.14 6.34 -27.41
C PRO A 501 -33.08 6.65 -28.57
N ALA A 502 -33.74 7.81 -28.50
CA ALA A 502 -34.55 8.29 -29.61
C ALA A 502 -33.67 8.46 -30.87
N PRO A 503 -34.13 8.02 -32.06
CA PRO A 503 -33.36 8.18 -33.30
C PRO A 503 -33.06 9.66 -33.57
N ARG A 504 -31.78 10.02 -33.66
CA ARG A 504 -31.32 11.38 -33.96
C ARG A 504 -29.93 11.36 -34.58
N ALA A 505 -29.64 12.34 -35.43
CA ALA A 505 -28.30 12.54 -35.95
C ALA A 505 -27.34 13.01 -34.82
N PRO A 506 -26.08 12.55 -34.79
CA PRO A 506 -25.07 13.07 -33.88
C PRO A 506 -24.88 14.58 -34.06
N ARG A 507 -24.76 15.33 -32.96
CA ARG A 507 -24.51 16.78 -32.98
C ARG A 507 -23.04 17.13 -32.82
N HIS A 508 -22.23 16.18 -32.35
CA HIS A 508 -20.81 16.37 -32.08
C HIS A 508 -19.96 15.36 -32.84
N LYS A 509 -18.79 15.79 -33.28
CA LYS A 509 -17.83 14.91 -33.94
C LYS A 509 -17.21 13.91 -32.97
N LEU A 510 -16.88 14.37 -31.77
CA LEU A 510 -16.29 13.53 -30.72
C LEU A 510 -17.01 13.70 -29.38
N GLY A 511 -17.10 12.63 -28.62
CA GLY A 511 -17.39 12.66 -27.19
C GLY A 511 -16.15 12.32 -26.38
N LEU A 512 -15.85 13.10 -25.33
CA LEU A 512 -14.74 12.87 -24.41
C LEU A 512 -15.27 12.32 -23.09
N VAL A 513 -14.92 11.07 -22.77
CA VAL A 513 -15.31 10.39 -21.52
C VAL A 513 -14.06 10.13 -20.67
N CYS A 514 -13.83 10.95 -19.66
CA CYS A 514 -12.70 10.77 -18.75
C CYS A 514 -13.06 9.89 -17.55
N HIS A 515 -12.11 9.09 -17.07
CA HIS A 515 -12.20 8.50 -15.73
C HIS A 515 -12.26 9.62 -14.68
N TYR A 516 -12.97 9.44 -13.58
CA TYR A 516 -13.16 10.52 -12.60
C TYR A 516 -11.83 11.02 -12.00
N ASP A 517 -10.80 10.16 -11.91
CA ASP A 517 -9.47 10.56 -11.44
C ASP A 517 -8.67 11.42 -12.42
N ASN A 518 -8.99 11.40 -13.72
CA ASN A 518 -8.34 12.24 -14.74
C ASN A 518 -9.32 13.20 -15.43
N ALA A 519 -10.46 13.45 -14.79
CA ALA A 519 -11.42 14.45 -15.26
C ALA A 519 -10.74 15.82 -15.31
N GLY A 520 -10.84 16.49 -16.46
CA GLY A 520 -10.20 17.79 -16.71
C GLY A 520 -8.72 17.74 -17.10
N GLU A 521 -8.09 16.56 -17.18
CA GLU A 521 -6.70 16.45 -17.66
C GLU A 521 -6.59 16.52 -19.20
N ILE A 522 -7.66 16.19 -19.93
CA ILE A 522 -7.81 16.44 -21.36
C ILE A 522 -8.89 17.52 -21.53
N VAL A 523 -8.62 18.55 -22.32
CA VAL A 523 -9.52 19.68 -22.54
C VAL A 523 -10.33 19.43 -23.81
N ALA A 524 -11.65 19.47 -23.73
CA ALA A 524 -12.50 19.41 -24.92
C ALA A 524 -12.40 20.73 -25.70
N GLY A 525 -12.02 20.66 -26.97
CA GLY A 525 -12.00 21.77 -27.91
C GLY A 525 -13.24 21.78 -28.82
N GLU A 526 -13.15 22.52 -29.94
CA GLU A 526 -14.24 22.65 -30.90
C GLU A 526 -14.71 21.29 -31.45
N GLY A 527 -16.03 21.10 -31.56
CA GLY A 527 -16.64 19.88 -32.07
C GLY A 527 -16.64 18.69 -31.09
N VAL A 528 -16.18 18.89 -29.85
CA VAL A 528 -16.07 17.84 -28.82
C VAL A 528 -17.02 18.09 -27.65
N LYS A 529 -17.77 17.06 -27.25
CA LYS A 529 -18.64 17.08 -26.07
C LYS A 529 -17.98 16.37 -24.90
N THR A 530 -17.82 17.06 -23.76
CA THR A 530 -17.43 16.40 -22.51
C THR A 530 -18.61 15.63 -21.93
N ILE A 531 -18.41 14.35 -21.60
CA ILE A 531 -19.42 13.44 -21.06
C ILE A 531 -18.92 12.95 -19.69
N SER A 532 -19.62 13.34 -18.62
CA SER A 532 -19.23 12.94 -17.26
C SER A 532 -19.58 11.47 -16.98
N VAL A 533 -18.64 10.73 -16.38
CA VAL A 533 -18.90 9.39 -15.83
C VAL A 533 -19.58 9.44 -14.47
N LEU A 534 -19.63 10.61 -13.83
CA LEU A 534 -20.33 10.78 -12.55
C LEU A 534 -21.83 10.90 -12.80
N ARG A 535 -22.60 9.90 -12.37
CA ARG A 535 -24.05 9.79 -12.60
C ARG A 535 -24.76 9.31 -11.34
N ALA A 536 -26.06 9.59 -11.27
CA ALA A 536 -26.96 9.14 -10.22
C ALA A 536 -28.23 8.55 -10.82
N GLY A 537 -28.76 7.51 -10.18
CA GLY A 537 -30.04 6.90 -10.57
C GLY A 537 -30.07 6.25 -11.94
N TYR A 538 -31.25 5.81 -12.35
CA TYR A 538 -31.47 5.16 -13.65
C TYR A 538 -31.49 6.17 -14.78
N GLU A 539 -32.05 7.33 -14.53
CA GLU A 539 -32.15 8.46 -15.44
C GLU A 539 -30.76 8.98 -15.80
N GLY A 540 -29.82 9.03 -14.84
CA GLY A 540 -28.43 9.43 -15.12
C GLY A 540 -27.69 8.41 -16.01
N ILE A 541 -27.98 7.12 -15.88
CA ILE A 541 -27.41 6.07 -16.74
C ILE A 541 -27.94 6.21 -18.16
N GLU A 542 -29.26 6.37 -18.30
CA GLU A 542 -29.92 6.54 -19.60
C GLU A 542 -29.47 7.85 -20.28
N ALA A 543 -29.34 8.95 -19.54
CA ALA A 543 -28.78 10.21 -20.03
C ALA A 543 -27.32 10.09 -20.49
N PHE A 544 -26.49 9.33 -19.78
CA PHE A 544 -25.12 9.05 -20.23
C PHE A 544 -25.12 8.33 -21.59
N ILE A 545 -25.99 7.34 -21.79
CA ILE A 545 -26.13 6.62 -23.07
C ILE A 545 -26.64 7.55 -24.17
N ASP A 546 -27.61 8.41 -23.88
CA ASP A 546 -28.09 9.43 -24.81
C ASP A 546 -26.96 10.36 -25.23
N GLU A 547 -26.11 10.79 -24.29
CA GLU A 547 -24.98 11.66 -24.60
C GLU A 547 -23.92 10.99 -25.48
N LEU A 548 -23.71 9.67 -25.34
CA LEU A 548 -22.86 8.91 -26.26
C LEU A 548 -23.40 8.96 -27.70
N HIS A 549 -24.71 8.77 -27.88
CA HIS A 549 -25.37 8.83 -29.21
C HIS A 549 -25.40 10.24 -29.81
N ASP A 550 -25.02 11.24 -29.03
CA ASP A 550 -24.83 12.60 -29.54
C ASP A 550 -23.53 12.79 -30.33
N CYS A 551 -22.67 11.77 -30.36
CA CYS A 551 -21.32 11.85 -30.86
C CYS A 551 -21.08 10.83 -31.98
N GLU A 552 -20.33 11.21 -33.02
CA GLU A 552 -19.94 10.29 -34.12
C GLU A 552 -18.90 9.25 -33.67
N ALA A 553 -18.03 9.61 -32.72
CA ALA A 553 -17.07 8.70 -32.09
C ALA A 553 -16.76 9.14 -30.64
N ILE A 554 -16.26 8.20 -29.83
CA ILE A 554 -15.93 8.42 -28.42
C ILE A 554 -14.43 8.28 -28.18
N VAL A 555 -13.84 9.23 -27.46
CA VAL A 555 -12.48 9.17 -26.93
C VAL A 555 -12.59 9.01 -25.43
N SER A 556 -12.02 7.93 -24.86
CA SER A 556 -12.27 7.58 -23.46
C SER A 556 -11.04 7.07 -22.74
N SER A 557 -10.82 7.59 -21.53
CA SER A 557 -9.93 7.02 -20.51
C SER A 557 -10.69 6.20 -19.46
N SER A 558 -12.02 6.11 -19.58
CA SER A 558 -12.89 5.25 -18.77
C SER A 558 -13.26 3.97 -19.51
N LEU A 559 -13.14 2.81 -18.85
CA LEU A 559 -13.45 1.52 -19.46
C LEU A 559 -14.92 1.43 -19.90
N HIS A 560 -15.88 1.85 -19.06
CA HIS A 560 -17.30 1.77 -19.42
C HIS A 560 -17.71 2.81 -20.45
N GLY A 561 -16.94 3.89 -20.63
CA GLY A 561 -17.08 4.76 -21.80
C GLY A 561 -16.79 4.01 -23.11
N LEU A 562 -15.78 3.12 -23.11
CA LEU A 562 -15.45 2.28 -24.27
C LEU A 562 -16.48 1.15 -24.46
N ILE A 563 -16.79 0.42 -23.38
CA ILE A 563 -17.71 -0.74 -23.44
C ILE A 563 -19.10 -0.31 -23.91
N LEU A 564 -19.69 0.73 -23.32
CA LEU A 564 -21.03 1.18 -23.69
C LEU A 564 -21.04 1.76 -25.11
N ALA A 565 -20.08 2.60 -25.49
CA ALA A 565 -20.01 3.13 -26.86
C ALA A 565 -19.98 2.00 -27.90
N GLN A 566 -19.09 1.02 -27.71
CA GLN A 566 -18.95 -0.10 -28.64
C GLN A 566 -20.15 -1.05 -28.64
N ALA A 567 -20.79 -1.29 -27.48
CA ALA A 567 -22.01 -2.09 -27.40
C ALA A 567 -23.15 -1.47 -28.23
N TYR A 568 -23.24 -0.14 -28.25
CA TYR A 568 -24.20 0.61 -29.07
C TYR A 568 -23.73 0.85 -30.51
N GLY A 569 -22.58 0.30 -30.92
CA GLY A 569 -22.07 0.46 -32.29
C GLY A 569 -21.43 1.81 -32.59
N ILE A 570 -21.05 2.57 -31.56
CA ILE A 570 -20.33 3.85 -31.68
C ILE A 570 -18.82 3.57 -31.62
N PRO A 571 -18.02 3.99 -32.62
CA PRO A 571 -16.57 3.82 -32.60
C PRO A 571 -15.94 4.47 -31.37
N ALA A 572 -15.05 3.76 -30.68
CA ALA A 572 -14.43 4.26 -29.44
C ALA A 572 -12.89 4.11 -29.44
N ARG A 573 -12.20 5.09 -28.90
CA ARG A 573 -10.73 5.14 -28.78
C ARG A 573 -10.32 5.18 -27.32
N TRP A 574 -9.45 4.24 -26.95
CA TRP A 574 -8.79 4.25 -25.65
C TRP A 574 -7.67 5.29 -25.62
N VAL A 575 -7.71 6.18 -24.63
CA VAL A 575 -6.64 7.15 -24.34
C VAL A 575 -6.08 7.00 -22.93
N GLU A 576 -4.82 7.37 -22.77
CA GLU A 576 -4.11 7.48 -21.50
C GLU A 576 -3.44 8.84 -21.38
N VAL A 577 -3.49 9.43 -20.17
CA VAL A 577 -2.77 10.68 -19.88
C VAL A 577 -1.37 10.32 -19.37
N THR A 578 -0.31 10.71 -20.08
CA THR A 578 1.08 10.26 -19.84
C THR A 578 1.69 10.74 -18.52
N ASP A 579 1.23 11.88 -18.06
CA ASP A 579 1.75 12.70 -16.97
C ASP A 579 0.61 13.07 -16.00
N SER A 580 -0.33 12.12 -15.84
CA SER A 580 -1.46 12.23 -14.94
C SER A 580 -0.99 12.40 -13.49
N ALA A 581 -1.62 13.32 -12.75
CA ALA A 581 -1.28 13.57 -11.35
C ALA A 581 -1.58 12.35 -10.45
N LYS A 582 -2.52 11.49 -10.86
CA LYS A 582 -2.97 10.32 -10.09
C LYS A 582 -2.53 8.98 -10.69
N GLY A 583 -1.84 9.00 -11.84
CA GLY A 583 -1.46 7.81 -12.60
C GLY A 583 -2.66 7.02 -13.14
N LEU A 584 -2.38 5.91 -13.84
CA LEU A 584 -3.40 4.99 -14.32
C LEU A 584 -3.98 4.14 -13.17
N PRO A 585 -5.32 4.06 -13.01
CA PRO A 585 -5.93 3.10 -12.10
C PRO A 585 -5.76 1.67 -12.64
N GLY A 586 -4.66 1.00 -12.25
CA GLY A 586 -4.31 -0.35 -12.70
C GLY A 586 -2.94 -0.43 -13.34
N ASP A 587 -2.70 -1.53 -14.05
CA ASP A 587 -1.56 -1.76 -14.96
C ASP A 587 -2.01 -1.72 -16.45
N GLY A 588 -3.24 -1.25 -16.71
CA GLY A 588 -3.89 -1.30 -18.01
C GLY A 588 -4.55 -2.64 -18.35
N CYS A 589 -4.43 -3.67 -17.49
CA CYS A 589 -5.01 -4.99 -17.71
C CYS A 589 -6.51 -4.93 -18.03
N LYS A 590 -7.28 -4.10 -17.32
CA LYS A 590 -8.74 -4.03 -17.52
C LYS A 590 -9.17 -3.66 -18.94
N PHE A 591 -8.40 -2.82 -19.62
CA PHE A 591 -8.67 -2.39 -20.99
C PHE A 591 -8.28 -3.48 -21.98
N ARG A 592 -7.07 -4.04 -21.83
CA ARG A 592 -6.56 -5.14 -22.66
C ARG A 592 -7.47 -6.36 -22.58
N ASP A 593 -7.89 -6.72 -21.36
CA ASP A 593 -8.77 -7.85 -21.08
C ASP A 593 -10.11 -7.72 -21.82
N TYR A 594 -10.72 -6.53 -21.80
CA TYR A 594 -11.93 -6.25 -22.58
C TYR A 594 -11.66 -6.25 -24.09
N PHE A 595 -10.60 -5.59 -24.56
CA PHE A 595 -10.25 -5.52 -25.97
C PHE A 595 -9.99 -6.90 -26.58
N MET A 596 -9.38 -7.81 -25.82
CA MET A 596 -9.22 -9.20 -26.23
C MET A 596 -10.56 -9.92 -26.42
N THR A 597 -11.58 -9.59 -25.63
CA THR A 597 -12.94 -10.14 -25.79
C THR A 597 -13.57 -9.71 -27.10
N VAL A 598 -13.34 -8.46 -27.54
CA VAL A 598 -13.96 -7.89 -28.74
C VAL A 598 -13.08 -7.92 -30.00
N GLY A 599 -11.96 -8.66 -29.96
CA GLY A 599 -11.06 -8.87 -31.10
C GLY A 599 -10.17 -7.67 -31.44
N LEU A 600 -9.85 -6.84 -30.44
CA LEU A 600 -8.97 -5.68 -30.53
C LEU A 600 -7.65 -5.91 -29.77
N ASP A 601 -7.09 -7.12 -29.88
CA ASP A 601 -5.92 -7.58 -29.09
C ASP A 601 -4.68 -6.66 -29.22
N ASP A 602 -4.54 -6.05 -30.39
CA ASP A 602 -3.48 -5.14 -30.82
C ASP A 602 -3.72 -3.67 -30.41
N ALA A 603 -4.92 -3.32 -29.93
CA ALA A 603 -5.28 -1.94 -29.66
C ALA A 603 -4.57 -1.40 -28.42
N MET A 604 -3.65 -0.46 -28.64
CA MET A 604 -2.92 0.27 -27.61
C MET A 604 -3.58 1.62 -27.29
N PRO A 605 -3.35 2.17 -26.09
CA PRO A 605 -3.87 3.48 -25.73
C PRO A 605 -3.17 4.55 -26.55
N LEU A 606 -3.93 5.51 -27.05
CA LEU A 606 -3.37 6.77 -27.53
C LEU A 606 -2.92 7.59 -26.31
N ARG A 607 -1.63 7.84 -26.23
CA ARG A 607 -0.99 8.56 -25.13
C ARG A 607 -1.04 10.05 -25.39
N LEU A 608 -1.74 10.79 -24.53
CA LEU A 608 -1.92 12.23 -24.63
C LEU A 608 -1.30 12.93 -23.42
N PRO A 609 -0.62 14.08 -23.60
CA PRO A 609 -0.11 14.85 -22.48
C PRO A 609 -1.24 15.51 -21.68
N ARG A 610 -0.98 15.83 -20.41
CA ARG A 610 -1.91 16.65 -19.62
C ARG A 610 -2.10 18.02 -20.26
N GLY A 611 -3.34 18.49 -20.32
CA GLY A 611 -3.72 19.75 -20.95
C GLY A 611 -3.90 19.67 -22.47
N PHE A 612 -3.79 18.47 -23.07
CA PHE A 612 -4.07 18.28 -24.50
C PHE A 612 -5.48 18.77 -24.85
N VAL A 613 -5.57 19.66 -25.84
CA VAL A 613 -6.84 20.17 -26.36
C VAL A 613 -7.33 19.25 -27.46
N LEU A 614 -8.36 18.46 -27.16
CA LEU A 614 -8.95 17.51 -28.08
C LEU A 614 -9.88 18.23 -29.06
N THR A 615 -9.54 18.19 -30.34
CA THR A 615 -10.40 18.52 -31.48
C THR A 615 -10.36 17.36 -32.49
N PRO A 616 -11.28 17.27 -33.47
CA PRO A 616 -11.19 16.28 -34.54
C PRO A 616 -9.84 16.30 -35.26
N ASP A 617 -9.32 17.49 -35.57
CA ASP A 617 -8.04 17.65 -36.27
C ASP A 617 -6.85 17.28 -35.38
N ALA A 618 -6.86 17.71 -34.11
CA ALA A 618 -5.80 17.37 -33.17
C ALA A 618 -5.76 15.85 -32.89
N LEU A 619 -6.92 15.20 -32.82
CA LEU A 619 -7.00 13.75 -32.73
C LEU A 619 -6.43 13.09 -33.98
N ALA A 620 -6.85 13.51 -35.17
CA ALA A 620 -6.36 12.97 -36.44
C ALA A 620 -4.84 13.09 -36.57
N ALA A 621 -4.27 14.22 -36.14
CA ALA A 621 -2.82 14.44 -36.13
C ALA A 621 -2.06 13.58 -35.10
N ALA A 622 -2.71 13.22 -33.98
CA ALA A 622 -2.13 12.38 -32.93
C ALA A 622 -2.26 10.88 -33.21
N LEU A 623 -3.14 10.47 -34.13
CA LEU A 623 -3.36 9.07 -34.45
C LEU A 623 -2.12 8.46 -35.12
N PRO A 624 -1.75 7.21 -34.77
CA PRO A 624 -0.67 6.54 -35.44
C PRO A 624 -1.09 6.16 -36.87
N PRO A 625 -0.15 5.99 -37.82
CA PRO A 625 -0.47 5.78 -39.24
C PRO A 625 -1.41 4.59 -39.49
N GLU A 626 -1.31 3.53 -38.68
CA GLU A 626 -2.13 2.31 -38.83
C GLU A 626 -3.60 2.53 -38.46
N ALA A 627 -3.94 3.67 -37.84
CA ALA A 627 -5.32 4.02 -37.53
C ALA A 627 -6.09 4.56 -38.74
N GLU A 628 -5.43 4.88 -39.85
CA GLU A 628 -6.05 5.40 -41.09
C GLU A 628 -6.99 6.61 -40.85
N GLY A 629 -6.64 7.48 -39.90
CA GLY A 629 -7.46 8.63 -39.51
C GLY A 629 -8.78 8.29 -38.80
N ARG A 630 -9.03 7.03 -38.45
CA ARG A 630 -10.28 6.62 -37.78
C ARG A 630 -10.29 7.07 -36.31
N PRO A 631 -11.26 7.92 -35.90
CA PRO A 631 -11.28 8.51 -34.56
C PRO A 631 -11.50 7.47 -33.46
N GLY A 632 -12.05 6.30 -33.77
CA GLY A 632 -12.27 5.19 -32.85
C GLY A 632 -12.31 3.84 -33.55
N LEU A 633 -12.35 2.78 -32.75
CA LEU A 633 -12.42 1.39 -33.21
C LEU A 633 -13.78 0.78 -32.87
N LEU A 634 -14.32 0.03 -33.82
CA LEU A 634 -15.44 -0.88 -33.57
C LEU A 634 -14.91 -2.29 -33.23
N PRO A 635 -15.65 -3.05 -32.42
CA PRO A 635 -15.41 -4.48 -32.18
C PRO A 635 -15.20 -5.26 -33.49
N ARG A 636 -14.12 -6.06 -33.57
CA ARG A 636 -13.89 -7.01 -34.68
C ARG A 636 -14.59 -8.34 -34.44
N ARG A 637 -14.88 -8.65 -33.18
CA ARG A 637 -15.64 -9.83 -32.74
C ARG A 637 -16.80 -9.41 -31.86
N ARG A 638 -17.98 -10.02 -32.08
CA ARG A 638 -19.14 -9.84 -31.20
C ARG A 638 -18.99 -10.70 -29.95
N ILE A 639 -19.44 -10.16 -28.82
CA ILE A 639 -19.59 -10.95 -27.59
C ILE A 639 -20.73 -11.95 -27.78
N ASP A 640 -20.51 -13.19 -27.35
CA ASP A 640 -21.54 -14.22 -27.34
C ASP A 640 -22.52 -13.97 -26.18
N LEU A 641 -23.52 -13.13 -26.45
CA LEU A 641 -24.54 -12.77 -25.48
C LEU A 641 -25.46 -13.94 -25.12
N ASP A 642 -25.63 -14.93 -26.02
CA ASP A 642 -26.40 -16.14 -25.74
C ASP A 642 -25.64 -17.01 -24.73
N ALA A 643 -24.34 -17.22 -24.92
CA ALA A 643 -23.51 -17.93 -23.94
C ALA A 643 -23.46 -17.19 -22.60
N LEU A 644 -23.27 -15.86 -22.60
CA LEU A 644 -23.27 -15.06 -21.37
C LEU A 644 -24.63 -15.13 -20.65
N ALA A 645 -25.74 -15.05 -21.38
CA ALA A 645 -27.10 -15.19 -20.86
C ALA A 645 -27.37 -16.59 -20.28
N SER A 646 -26.86 -17.64 -20.94
CA SER A 646 -27.09 -19.04 -20.53
C SER A 646 -26.53 -19.38 -19.15
N VAL A 647 -25.51 -18.66 -18.70
CA VAL A 647 -24.88 -18.81 -17.38
C VAL A 647 -25.23 -17.69 -16.41
N ALA A 648 -26.23 -16.86 -16.70
CA ALA A 648 -26.70 -15.85 -15.77
C ALA A 648 -27.21 -16.52 -14.47
N PRO A 649 -26.84 -16.03 -13.28
CA PRO A 649 -27.24 -16.64 -12.01
C PRO A 649 -28.68 -16.27 -11.59
N PHE A 650 -29.50 -15.78 -12.52
CA PHE A 650 -30.88 -15.36 -12.32
C PHE A 650 -31.66 -15.57 -13.63
N ALA A 651 -32.99 -15.69 -13.52
CA ALA A 651 -33.85 -15.80 -14.70
C ALA A 651 -33.89 -14.48 -15.47
N LEU A 652 -33.77 -14.56 -16.80
CA LEU A 652 -33.88 -13.40 -17.70
C LEU A 652 -35.34 -13.19 -18.10
N ALA A 653 -35.88 -12.00 -17.84
CA ALA A 653 -37.19 -11.56 -18.30
C ALA A 653 -37.19 -11.20 -19.80
N ARG A 654 -36.01 -10.95 -20.38
CA ARG A 654 -35.81 -10.66 -21.82
C ARG A 654 -34.71 -11.56 -22.36
N SER A 655 -35.03 -12.36 -23.37
CA SER A 655 -34.04 -13.19 -24.06
C SER A 655 -33.26 -12.36 -25.10
N PRO A 656 -31.97 -12.64 -25.36
CA PRO A 656 -31.19 -12.00 -26.43
C PRO A 656 -31.81 -12.14 -27.84
N ARG A 657 -32.76 -13.07 -28.02
CA ARG A 657 -33.40 -13.42 -29.28
C ARG A 657 -34.62 -12.57 -29.67
N ALA A 658 -34.92 -11.48 -28.96
CA ALA A 658 -36.10 -10.62 -29.21
C ALA A 658 -35.74 -9.30 -29.92
#